data_AF-A0ABC9QQP6-F1
#
_entry.id   AF-A0ABC9QQP6-F1
#
_cell.length_a   1.000
_cell.length_b   1.000
_cell.length_c   1.000
_cell.angle_alpha   90.00
_cell.angle_beta   90.00
_cell.angle_gamma   90.00
#
_symmetry.space_group_name_H-M   'P 1'
#
loop_
_entity.id
_entity.type
_entity.pdbx_description
1 polymer ?
#
loop_
_entity_poly.entity_id
_entity_poly.type
_entity_poly.pdbx_seq_one_letter_code
_entity_poly.pdbx_strand_id
1 'polypeptide(L)'
;KDSVVGTQLLKDPTTKIFYDKFQSRISPKKVLEILENRIQKSIETTNKALNAFNAPDSQAIDGNAISNNSVGLNPTQENHITDKSAELNNAQEQTAQEQTAQEQTAQEQTAQEQTAQSLPIPLNPKMDFKPSEEVLIKGAKTRYKANIEAIRLLKELQAKQEILKGDYYATLKEQEILAQFSGWGGLESYFKKDQRPKEFEELKALLTKDEFRRAYSSARDAYYTPKLVIDSIYQALDRLGFNNDNHPKEIFEPSLGTGKFIAHAPSDKNYRFVGTELDPTSASISQFLYPNQVIQNTALENHPFHQDYDAFVGNPPYGNHKVYSSNDAELSNESVHNYFLGKAIKELKDDGIGAFVVSSWFMDAKNPKMREHIAKNATFLGAIRLPNSVFKATGAEVTSDIVFFKKGVDEATNQSFTKAMPYYDKILNSLDDDTLFALQNNRFDSFIPSDQLKIVIAIANHFGFKQEKLQRWYEKIDTTNFGYSAQDYQVIKDFMDKVGENSINLNEQTLNEYFIHHPENILGRLSLEKTRYSSEINGEQIYKYELQALEDESLDLSQALKQAIEKLPKDVYQYQKTTLKTDALIIDASNERYQEVQKLIKNLERGELVKWDNFYYKLEQDNEIGIFLRPTKINSKAQDSRLKAYLKIKDALNDLTSAELNPLSSDLELENKRAKLNLVYDGFVKKFGYPNGNKNRKDIEQDLYGAKVLGLEKDFEKEITPRSAKMQNIEPRQAQAKKAQIFFERTLNPKKELIITNAKEALIASINQKGGLDLHFIRDHFKTQSLETTIKELLEQKLIYKDHKDNGDYILANDYLSGNVKRKLKEVKEAINQGVEGLEINLKDLELIIPKDLKATEIMANINSPWIPTQYLEEFLMELSANHYEKQYGDKMTDYQLGNLKENIKVEHLNGAYEVSIRSDGLNELYGIRHKDKPHSYKAPFESLLNRVLNNKDLSVKYAQVDPNDPKKEIFITDEEQSNLAKQKAEELKEAFKDWIYKDYARRTHLEQIYNDTFNNLF
;
A
#
# COMPACT_ATOMS: atom_id res chain seq x y z
N LYS A 1 39.78 18.62 27.57
CA LYS A 1 39.41 18.01 28.87
C LYS A 1 39.87 18.89 30.03
N ASP A 2 41.00 19.56 29.88
CA ASP A 2 41.75 20.20 30.98
C ASP A 2 41.33 21.64 31.27
N SER A 3 40.22 22.10 30.68
CA SER A 3 39.57 23.37 31.00
C SER A 3 38.26 23.12 31.78
N VAL A 4 37.91 24.06 32.65
CA VAL A 4 36.68 24.02 33.47
C VAL A 4 35.43 23.86 32.58
N VAL A 5 35.38 24.61 31.47
CA VAL A 5 34.32 24.55 30.46
C VAL A 5 34.24 23.16 29.81
N GLY A 6 35.39 22.58 29.41
CA GLY A 6 35.44 21.23 28.84
C GLY A 6 34.99 20.14 29.81
N THR A 7 35.18 20.35 31.12
CA THR A 7 34.74 19.41 32.17
C THR A 7 33.24 19.53 32.44
N GLN A 8 32.65 20.72 32.31
CA GLN A 8 31.20 20.92 32.38
C GLN A 8 30.47 20.39 31.13
N LEU A 9 30.99 20.65 29.93
CA LEU A 9 30.40 20.17 28.67
C LEU A 9 30.34 18.64 28.59
N LEU A 10 31.33 17.92 29.15
CA LEU A 10 31.32 16.45 29.21
C LEU A 10 30.35 15.86 30.27
N LYS A 11 29.62 16.69 31.04
CA LYS A 11 28.51 16.24 31.90
C LYS A 11 27.18 16.18 31.16
N ASP A 12 27.00 16.91 30.07
CA ASP A 12 25.85 16.73 29.19
C ASP A 12 25.98 15.40 28.41
N PRO A 13 25.02 14.46 28.52
CA PRO A 13 25.08 13.17 27.83
C PRO A 13 25.23 13.32 26.31
N THR A 14 24.56 14.33 25.73
CA THR A 14 24.54 14.58 24.28
C THR A 14 25.92 14.99 23.78
N THR A 15 26.56 15.94 24.47
CA THR A 15 27.90 16.45 24.19
C THR A 15 28.98 15.41 24.49
N LYS A 16 28.79 14.56 25.51
CA LYS A 16 29.67 13.42 25.78
C LYS A 16 29.60 12.39 24.65
N ILE A 17 28.41 11.98 24.23
CA ILE A 17 28.22 11.08 23.07
C ILE A 17 28.84 11.69 21.81
N PHE A 18 28.66 12.99 21.57
CA PHE A 18 29.27 13.70 20.44
C PHE A 18 30.80 13.69 20.52
N TYR A 19 31.39 13.96 21.68
CA TYR A 19 32.84 13.96 21.89
C TYR A 19 33.46 12.57 21.71
N ASP A 20 32.86 11.55 22.33
CA ASP A 20 33.36 10.17 22.31
C ASP A 20 33.29 9.58 20.88
N LYS A 21 32.33 10.00 20.05
CA LYS A 21 32.20 9.56 18.64
C LYS A 21 33.26 10.15 17.69
N PHE A 22 33.88 11.28 18.04
CA PHE A 22 34.81 12.03 17.17
C PHE A 22 36.30 11.92 17.56
N GLN A 23 36.62 11.21 18.65
CA GLN A 23 37.99 10.99 19.17
C GLN A 23 39.04 10.51 18.14
N SER A 24 38.63 9.90 17.02
CA SER A 24 39.54 9.28 16.04
C SER A 24 39.77 10.06 14.74
N ARG A 25 39.12 11.22 14.51
CA ARG A 25 39.17 11.89 13.18
C ARG A 25 39.28 13.43 13.15
N ILE A 26 39.22 14.15 14.27
CA ILE A 26 39.34 15.62 14.29
C ILE A 26 40.26 16.06 15.44
N SER A 27 41.11 17.07 15.22
CA SER A 27 42.01 17.57 16.27
C SER A 27 41.23 18.23 17.43
N PRO A 28 41.66 18.07 18.69
CA PRO A 28 40.96 18.65 19.85
C PRO A 28 40.77 20.17 19.75
N LYS A 29 41.70 20.87 19.09
CA LYS A 29 41.64 22.33 18.87
C LYS A 29 40.47 22.72 17.97
N LYS A 30 40.19 21.94 16.91
CA LYS A 30 39.08 22.17 15.99
C LYS A 30 37.72 21.79 16.59
N VAL A 31 37.70 20.80 17.48
CA VAL A 31 36.50 20.50 18.30
C VAL A 31 36.19 21.64 19.27
N LEU A 32 37.21 22.25 19.88
CA LEU A 32 37.05 23.42 20.75
C LEU A 32 36.48 24.61 19.97
N GLU A 33 37.09 24.93 18.82
CA GLU A 33 36.66 26.00 17.91
C GLU A 33 35.19 25.84 17.44
N ILE A 34 34.75 24.61 17.15
CA ILE A 34 33.34 24.31 16.81
C ILE A 34 32.42 24.56 18.01
N LEU A 35 32.81 24.15 19.22
CA LEU A 35 32.02 24.34 20.44
C LEU A 35 31.94 25.81 20.86
N GLU A 36 33.04 26.55 20.77
CA GLU A 36 33.10 28.00 21.02
C GLU A 36 32.21 28.76 20.05
N ASN A 37 32.30 28.50 18.74
CA ASN A 37 31.39 29.08 17.75
C ASN A 37 29.92 28.74 18.02
N ARG A 38 29.61 27.52 18.50
CA ARG A 38 28.24 27.12 18.83
C ARG A 38 27.70 27.85 20.06
N ILE A 39 28.54 28.01 21.09
CA ILE A 39 28.20 28.78 22.30
C ILE A 39 28.01 30.26 21.95
N GLN A 40 28.91 30.84 21.15
CA GLN A 40 28.83 32.24 20.72
C GLN A 40 27.57 32.49 19.88
N LYS A 41 27.23 31.60 18.95
CA LYS A 41 25.98 31.68 18.18
C LYS A 41 24.73 31.48 19.05
N SER A 42 24.82 30.66 20.10
CA SER A 42 23.75 30.53 21.10
C SER A 42 23.59 31.80 21.94
N ILE A 43 24.69 32.44 22.36
CA ILE A 43 24.70 33.71 23.09
C ILE A 43 24.14 34.83 22.20
N GLU A 44 24.52 34.90 20.93
CA GLU A 44 23.92 35.84 19.95
C GLU A 44 22.42 35.62 19.77
N THR A 45 21.96 34.36 19.75
CA THR A 45 20.54 34.02 19.63
C THR A 45 19.76 34.41 20.90
N THR A 46 20.30 34.12 22.09
CA THR A 46 19.72 34.54 23.37
C THR A 46 19.73 36.07 23.52
N ASN A 47 20.81 36.75 23.11
CA ASN A 47 20.88 38.21 23.14
C ASN A 47 19.93 38.86 22.12
N LYS A 48 19.72 38.26 20.95
CA LYS A 48 18.66 38.70 20.02
C LYS A 48 17.26 38.56 20.64
N ALA A 49 16.98 37.43 21.29
CA ALA A 49 15.71 37.22 21.99
C ALA A 49 15.53 38.22 23.15
N LEU A 50 16.59 38.50 23.91
CA LEU A 50 16.58 39.44 25.03
C LEU A 50 16.45 40.90 24.56
N ASN A 51 17.06 41.26 23.43
CA ASN A 51 16.94 42.61 22.85
C ASN A 51 15.57 42.82 22.18
N ALA A 52 14.98 41.80 21.58
CA ALA A 52 13.60 41.83 21.09
C ALA A 52 12.56 42.01 22.22
N PHE A 53 12.91 41.63 23.46
CA PHE A 53 12.10 41.84 24.65
C PHE A 53 12.25 43.24 25.28
N ASN A 54 13.24 44.04 24.86
CA ASN A 54 13.69 45.26 25.56
C ASN A 54 13.71 46.53 24.68
N ALA A 55 12.91 46.59 23.61
CA ALA A 55 12.75 47.79 22.79
C ALA A 55 11.43 48.53 23.14
N PRO A 56 11.47 49.72 23.78
CA PRO A 56 10.28 50.49 24.11
C PRO A 56 9.97 51.59 23.07
N ASP A 57 8.72 51.67 22.63
CA ASP A 57 8.20 52.85 21.96
C ASP A 57 7.97 54.01 22.95
N SER A 58 8.23 55.24 22.49
CA SER A 58 7.80 56.47 23.14
C SER A 58 7.31 57.41 22.04
N GLN A 59 6.09 57.94 22.10
CA GLN A 59 5.67 59.17 22.82
C GLN A 59 4.11 59.22 22.81
N ALA A 60 3.38 59.85 23.73
CA ALA A 60 3.72 60.68 24.89
C ALA A 60 2.61 60.69 25.98
N ILE A 61 3.03 60.81 27.25
CA ILE A 61 2.56 61.75 28.32
C ILE A 61 1.03 61.88 28.50
N ASP A 62 0.43 61.64 29.68
CA ASP A 62 0.80 62.22 30.99
C ASP A 62 0.34 61.41 32.24
N GLY A 63 0.89 61.72 33.43
CA GLY A 63 0.07 61.80 34.66
C GLY A 63 0.06 60.68 35.72
N ASN A 64 1.22 60.32 36.31
CA ASN A 64 1.44 59.90 37.72
C ASN A 64 0.36 59.14 38.56
N ALA A 65 0.73 57.96 39.09
CA ALA A 65 0.79 57.59 40.54
C ALA A 65 0.92 56.05 40.74
N ILE A 66 2.10 55.49 40.99
CA ILE A 66 2.78 55.26 42.29
C ILE A 66 2.43 53.93 43.00
N SER A 67 3.49 53.11 43.16
CA SER A 67 3.78 52.07 44.17
C SER A 67 2.98 50.74 44.29
N ASN A 68 3.55 49.70 43.67
CA ASN A 68 4.29 48.60 44.32
C ASN A 68 3.68 47.61 45.35
N ASN A 69 3.96 46.32 45.04
CA ASN A 69 4.45 45.24 45.91
C ASN A 69 3.49 44.46 46.83
N SER A 70 3.11 43.28 46.31
CA SER A 70 3.36 41.95 46.88
C SER A 70 3.94 41.81 48.31
N VAL A 71 3.37 40.90 49.11
CA VAL A 71 3.94 39.60 49.57
C VAL A 71 3.13 39.04 50.76
N GLY A 72 2.92 37.71 50.82
CA GLY A 72 3.01 36.97 52.10
C GLY A 72 1.75 36.53 52.85
N LEU A 73 1.28 35.31 52.54
CA LEU A 73 0.83 34.23 53.44
C LEU A 73 0.32 34.51 54.89
N ASN A 74 -0.82 33.85 55.18
CA ASN A 74 -1.16 33.11 56.42
C ASN A 74 -1.80 33.87 57.63
N PRO A 75 -2.54 33.18 58.54
CA PRO A 75 -4.01 33.33 58.54
C PRO A 75 -4.64 33.51 59.96
N THR A 76 -5.92 33.14 60.06
CA THR A 76 -6.72 32.79 61.26
C THR A 76 -7.52 33.87 62.02
N GLN A 77 -8.74 33.44 62.38
CA GLN A 77 -9.61 33.83 63.51
C GLN A 77 -10.61 35.00 63.42
N GLU A 78 -11.86 34.59 63.67
CA GLU A 78 -12.89 35.20 64.53
C GLU A 78 -13.88 36.26 63.98
N ASN A 79 -15.12 35.78 63.84
CA ASN A 79 -16.39 36.46 64.07
C ASN A 79 -16.27 37.62 65.09
N HIS A 80 -16.95 38.76 64.94
CA HIS A 80 -18.41 38.83 65.16
C HIS A 80 -18.99 40.24 64.89
N ILE A 81 -20.33 40.27 64.73
CA ILE A 81 -21.26 41.29 65.27
C ILE A 81 -21.50 42.61 64.49
N THR A 82 -22.66 42.64 63.83
CA THR A 82 -23.67 43.75 63.75
C THR A 82 -23.30 45.07 63.06
N ASP A 83 -24.22 45.86 62.52
CA ASP A 83 -25.59 45.62 62.04
C ASP A 83 -25.98 46.81 61.15
N LYS A 84 -26.87 46.59 60.17
CA LYS A 84 -28.09 47.41 60.00
C LYS A 84 -28.96 46.89 58.85
N SER A 85 -29.80 45.94 59.21
CA SER A 85 -31.11 45.73 58.62
C SER A 85 -32.07 46.89 58.88
N ALA A 86 -32.99 47.17 57.94
CA ALA A 86 -34.37 47.65 58.13
C ALA A 86 -35.01 47.82 56.73
N GLU A 87 -36.28 47.57 56.40
CA GLU A 87 -37.45 46.86 56.98
C GLU A 87 -38.32 46.49 55.75
N LEU A 88 -39.02 45.36 55.56
CA LEU A 88 -39.59 44.27 56.37
C LEU A 88 -40.86 44.57 57.19
N ASN A 89 -42.01 44.19 56.57
CA ASN A 89 -43.31 43.71 57.13
C ASN A 89 -44.51 44.64 56.87
N ASN A 90 -45.70 44.16 56.46
CA ASN A 90 -46.48 43.09 57.10
C ASN A 90 -47.68 42.58 56.24
N ALA A 91 -48.43 41.60 56.78
CA ALA A 91 -49.70 40.99 56.29
C ALA A 91 -49.53 40.08 55.04
N GLN A 92 -49.71 38.75 55.05
CA GLN A 92 -50.53 37.79 55.83
C GLN A 92 -52.00 37.67 55.37
N GLU A 93 -52.37 36.42 55.06
CA GLU A 93 -53.72 35.80 54.92
C GLU A 93 -54.54 35.97 53.62
N GLN A 94 -55.12 34.83 53.21
CA GLN A 94 -56.11 34.58 52.13
C GLN A 94 -55.59 34.91 50.71
N THR A 95 -55.35 33.93 49.84
CA THR A 95 -56.32 32.88 49.48
C THR A 95 -55.65 31.54 49.23
N ALA A 96 -56.09 30.50 49.95
CA ALA A 96 -55.75 29.12 49.64
C ALA A 96 -56.85 28.52 48.75
N GLN A 97 -56.59 28.39 47.45
CA GLN A 97 -57.27 27.52 46.47
C GLN A 97 -56.73 27.83 45.07
N GLU A 98 -55.61 27.19 44.67
CA GLU A 98 -55.27 26.93 43.25
C GLU A 98 -53.95 26.14 43.06
N GLN A 99 -53.00 26.20 44.00
CA GLN A 99 -51.71 25.51 43.85
C GLN A 99 -51.68 24.03 44.32
N THR A 100 -52.80 23.49 44.80
CA THR A 100 -52.89 22.09 45.28
C THR A 100 -53.30 21.08 44.20
N ALA A 101 -53.33 21.48 42.92
CA ALA A 101 -53.73 20.63 41.79
C ALA A 101 -52.59 20.27 40.81
N GLN A 102 -51.34 20.72 41.08
CA GLN A 102 -50.19 20.43 40.21
C GLN A 102 -49.04 19.68 40.90
N GLU A 103 -48.98 19.64 42.25
CA GLU A 103 -47.91 18.92 42.96
C GLU A 103 -48.20 17.42 43.17
N GLN A 104 -49.47 16.97 43.08
CA GLN A 104 -49.80 15.54 43.15
C GLN A 104 -49.63 14.82 41.80
N THR A 105 -49.70 15.51 40.67
CA THR A 105 -49.46 14.92 39.34
C THR A 105 -47.98 14.75 39.01
N ALA A 106 -47.08 15.50 39.67
CA ALA A 106 -45.64 15.45 39.42
C ALA A 106 -44.91 14.30 40.15
N GLN A 107 -45.44 13.82 41.27
CA GLN A 107 -44.78 12.78 42.11
C GLN A 107 -45.23 11.35 41.81
N GLU A 108 -46.35 11.13 41.11
CA GLU A 108 -46.70 9.78 40.59
C GLU A 108 -46.04 9.48 39.22
N GLN A 109 -45.65 10.50 38.44
CA GLN A 109 -44.95 10.29 37.16
C GLN A 109 -43.45 9.99 37.34
N THR A 110 -42.79 10.55 38.36
CA THR A 110 -41.36 10.27 38.64
C THR A 110 -41.10 8.90 39.26
N ALA A 111 -42.14 8.18 39.72
CA ALA A 111 -42.03 6.83 40.27
C ALA A 111 -42.21 5.71 39.23
N GLN A 112 -42.60 6.01 37.99
CA GLN A 112 -42.73 5.01 36.91
C GLN A 112 -41.61 5.06 35.85
N GLU A 113 -40.84 6.15 35.77
CA GLU A 113 -39.72 6.26 34.82
C GLU A 113 -38.40 5.62 35.31
N GLN A 114 -38.30 5.22 36.59
CA GLN A 114 -37.12 4.50 37.12
C GLN A 114 -37.19 2.97 37.05
N THR A 115 -38.20 2.42 36.35
CA THR A 115 -38.23 1.00 35.94
C THR A 115 -38.49 0.81 34.44
N ALA A 116 -38.08 1.77 33.62
CA ALA A 116 -37.74 1.49 32.24
C ALA A 116 -36.46 0.63 32.21
N GLN A 117 -36.62 -0.69 32.41
CA GLN A 117 -35.64 -1.65 31.93
C GLN A 117 -35.34 -1.28 30.48
N SER A 118 -34.05 -1.13 30.13
CA SER A 118 -33.66 -0.95 28.73
C SER A 118 -34.19 -2.14 27.95
N LEU A 119 -35.31 -1.94 27.24
CA LEU A 119 -35.85 -2.95 26.34
C LEU A 119 -34.70 -3.34 25.41
N PRO A 120 -34.24 -4.60 25.41
CA PRO A 120 -33.17 -4.99 24.54
C PRO A 120 -33.62 -4.68 23.12
N ILE A 121 -32.84 -3.86 22.41
CA ILE A 121 -33.06 -3.62 20.98
C ILE A 121 -33.12 -5.02 20.37
N PRO A 122 -34.26 -5.44 19.78
CA PRO A 122 -34.39 -6.80 19.30
C PRO A 122 -33.32 -7.01 18.23
N LEU A 123 -32.35 -7.89 18.51
CA LEU A 123 -31.32 -8.21 17.54
C LEU A 123 -32.02 -8.73 16.29
N ASN A 124 -31.74 -8.11 15.14
CA ASN A 124 -32.20 -8.61 13.86
C ASN A 124 -31.70 -10.06 13.68
N PRO A 125 -32.47 -10.96 13.04
CA PRO A 125 -32.01 -12.32 12.80
C PRO A 125 -30.77 -12.30 11.89
N LYS A 126 -29.77 -13.14 12.21
CA LYS A 126 -28.54 -13.30 11.42
C LYS A 126 -28.88 -14.02 10.09
N MET A 127 -29.25 -13.27 9.06
CA MET A 127 -29.75 -13.79 7.78
C MET A 127 -28.90 -13.34 6.60
N ASP A 128 -28.60 -14.29 5.71
CA ASP A 128 -27.91 -14.00 4.45
C ASP A 128 -28.90 -13.51 3.40
N PHE A 129 -28.50 -12.45 2.68
CA PHE A 129 -29.27 -11.84 1.62
C PHE A 129 -29.37 -12.78 0.41
N LYS A 130 -30.60 -13.03 -0.04
CA LYS A 130 -30.89 -13.77 -1.26
C LYS A 130 -31.82 -12.93 -2.14
N PRO A 131 -31.33 -12.32 -3.23
CA PRO A 131 -32.15 -11.50 -4.09
C PRO A 131 -33.11 -12.36 -4.92
N SER A 132 -34.34 -11.88 -5.11
CA SER A 132 -35.35 -12.55 -5.94
C SER A 132 -35.07 -12.44 -7.44
N GLU A 133 -34.40 -11.37 -7.87
CA GLU A 133 -34.01 -11.09 -9.26
C GLU A 133 -32.56 -10.56 -9.34
N GLU A 134 -32.00 -10.43 -10.54
CA GLU A 134 -30.66 -9.84 -10.70
C GLU A 134 -30.68 -8.33 -10.38
N VAL A 135 -29.98 -7.93 -9.31
CA VAL A 135 -29.80 -6.52 -8.94
C VAL A 135 -28.80 -5.85 -9.88
N LEU A 136 -29.26 -5.44 -11.05
CA LEU A 136 -28.47 -4.79 -12.11
C LEU A 136 -28.92 -3.34 -12.35
N ILE A 137 -28.21 -2.38 -11.75
CA ILE A 137 -28.46 -0.95 -11.97
C ILE A 137 -27.75 -0.47 -13.24
N LYS A 138 -28.52 -0.06 -14.24
CA LYS A 138 -28.02 0.45 -15.52
C LYS A 138 -27.85 1.97 -15.50
N GLY A 139 -26.80 2.46 -16.17
CA GLY A 139 -26.52 3.88 -16.38
C GLY A 139 -25.72 4.54 -15.25
N ALA A 140 -24.68 5.31 -15.63
CA ALA A 140 -23.70 5.87 -14.71
C ALA A 140 -24.31 6.74 -13.58
N LYS A 141 -25.31 7.57 -13.91
CA LYS A 141 -25.97 8.46 -12.93
C LYS A 141 -26.79 7.69 -11.88
N THR A 142 -27.42 6.58 -12.27
CA THR A 142 -28.22 5.76 -11.37
C THR A 142 -27.31 4.91 -10.47
N ARG A 143 -26.26 4.31 -11.05
CA ARG A 143 -25.21 3.60 -10.31
C ARG A 143 -24.52 4.50 -9.29
N TYR A 144 -24.17 5.73 -9.67
CA TYR A 144 -23.60 6.72 -8.75
C TYR A 144 -24.51 6.95 -7.54
N LYS A 145 -25.79 7.25 -7.76
CA LYS A 145 -26.76 7.49 -6.67
C LYS A 145 -26.90 6.28 -5.74
N ALA A 146 -27.05 5.09 -6.30
CA ALA A 146 -27.17 3.86 -5.52
C ALA A 146 -25.90 3.56 -4.70
N ASN A 147 -24.71 3.80 -5.26
CA ASN A 147 -23.46 3.67 -4.52
C ASN A 147 -23.39 4.65 -3.34
N ILE A 148 -23.77 5.92 -3.56
CA ILE A 148 -23.80 6.96 -2.52
C ILE A 148 -24.80 6.59 -1.40
N GLU A 149 -25.98 6.09 -1.75
CA GLU A 149 -27.01 5.64 -0.80
C GLU A 149 -26.53 4.43 0.03
N ALA A 150 -25.98 3.41 -0.62
CA ALA A 150 -25.40 2.25 0.03
C ALA A 150 -24.23 2.62 0.97
N ILE A 151 -23.38 3.58 0.61
CA ILE A 151 -22.26 4.04 1.46
C ILE A 151 -22.76 4.84 2.66
N ARG A 152 -23.79 5.69 2.49
CA ARG A 152 -24.42 6.40 3.63
C ARG A 152 -24.97 5.38 4.63
N LEU A 153 -25.77 4.43 4.15
CA LEU A 153 -26.32 3.37 4.99
C LEU A 153 -25.20 2.54 5.65
N LEU A 154 -24.17 2.14 4.91
CA LEU A 154 -23.03 1.39 5.46
C LEU A 154 -22.41 2.10 6.67
N LYS A 155 -22.17 3.42 6.57
CA LYS A 155 -21.59 4.21 7.66
C LYS A 155 -22.53 4.32 8.87
N GLU A 156 -23.85 4.41 8.64
CA GLU A 156 -24.85 4.31 9.71
C GLU A 156 -24.84 2.93 10.39
N LEU A 157 -24.76 1.83 9.62
CA LEU A 157 -24.73 0.48 10.17
C LEU A 157 -23.45 0.18 10.95
N GLN A 158 -22.30 0.65 10.48
CA GLN A 158 -21.03 0.55 11.20
C GLN A 158 -21.09 1.31 12.54
N ALA A 159 -21.67 2.51 12.56
CA ALA A 159 -21.89 3.25 13.81
C ALA A 159 -22.85 2.54 14.77
N LYS A 160 -23.94 1.92 14.26
CA LYS A 160 -24.83 1.06 15.07
C LYS A 160 -24.06 -0.11 15.68
N GLN A 161 -23.23 -0.81 14.91
CA GLN A 161 -22.42 -1.93 15.40
C GLN A 161 -21.37 -1.49 16.44
N GLU A 162 -20.76 -0.31 16.31
CA GLU A 162 -19.82 0.23 17.31
C GLU A 162 -20.53 0.49 18.65
N ILE A 163 -21.71 1.13 18.61
CA ILE A 163 -22.54 1.40 19.80
C ILE A 163 -23.01 0.07 20.45
N LEU A 164 -23.41 -0.90 19.64
CA LEU A 164 -23.95 -2.19 20.08
C LEU A 164 -22.89 -3.30 20.21
N LYS A 165 -21.59 -2.97 20.13
CA LYS A 165 -20.45 -3.90 20.28
C LYS A 165 -20.52 -5.16 19.40
N GLY A 166 -21.09 -5.02 18.20
CA GLY A 166 -21.24 -6.08 17.20
C GLY A 166 -22.62 -6.75 17.13
N ASP A 167 -23.52 -6.50 18.09
CA ASP A 167 -24.83 -7.16 18.19
C ASP A 167 -25.89 -6.66 17.16
N TYR A 168 -25.49 -6.17 15.98
CA TYR A 168 -26.40 -5.67 14.95
C TYR A 168 -26.16 -6.30 13.58
N TYR A 169 -27.23 -6.90 13.02
CA TYR A 169 -27.30 -7.40 11.65
C TYR A 169 -28.24 -6.52 10.81
N ALA A 170 -27.97 -6.39 9.51
CA ALA A 170 -28.83 -5.59 8.62
C ALA A 170 -30.22 -6.23 8.44
N THR A 171 -31.26 -5.42 8.43
CA THR A 171 -32.61 -5.86 8.01
C THR A 171 -32.65 -6.12 6.50
N LEU A 172 -33.64 -6.89 6.03
CA LEU A 172 -33.81 -7.17 4.59
C LEU A 172 -33.84 -5.89 3.73
N LYS A 173 -34.52 -4.83 4.20
CA LYS A 173 -34.57 -3.53 3.50
C LYS A 173 -33.21 -2.83 3.44
N GLU A 174 -32.43 -2.94 4.51
CA GLU A 174 -31.06 -2.40 4.53
C GLU A 174 -30.16 -3.22 3.59
N GLN A 175 -30.31 -4.55 3.57
CA GLN A 175 -29.62 -5.44 2.62
C GLN A 175 -29.99 -5.13 1.16
N GLU A 176 -31.27 -4.86 0.85
CA GLU A 176 -31.74 -4.44 -0.49
C GLU A 176 -31.08 -3.13 -0.96
N ILE A 177 -30.80 -2.19 -0.06
CA ILE A 177 -30.08 -0.95 -0.37
C ILE A 177 -28.59 -1.23 -0.56
N LEU A 178 -27.97 -2.02 0.32
CA LEU A 178 -26.55 -2.38 0.23
C LEU A 178 -26.23 -3.20 -1.04
N ALA A 179 -27.12 -4.12 -1.44
CA ALA A 179 -26.95 -4.98 -2.61
C ALA A 179 -26.98 -4.24 -3.96
N GLN A 180 -27.47 -3.00 -3.96
CA GLN A 180 -27.45 -2.08 -5.10
C GLN A 180 -26.08 -1.41 -5.32
N PHE A 181 -25.15 -1.53 -4.36
CA PHE A 181 -23.78 -1.07 -4.57
C PHE A 181 -23.14 -1.81 -5.76
N SER A 182 -22.74 -1.03 -6.76
CA SER A 182 -22.31 -1.50 -8.07
C SER A 182 -20.86 -1.09 -8.38
N GLY A 183 -20.10 -0.71 -7.36
CA GLY A 183 -18.70 -0.28 -7.47
C GLY A 183 -18.49 0.91 -8.40
N TRP A 184 -17.22 1.30 -8.57
CA TRP A 184 -16.88 2.55 -9.27
C TRP A 184 -16.57 2.38 -10.76
N GLY A 185 -16.52 1.15 -11.28
CA GLY A 185 -16.17 0.85 -12.67
C GLY A 185 -16.98 1.64 -13.69
N GLY A 186 -16.32 2.42 -14.55
CA GLY A 186 -16.95 3.29 -15.54
C GLY A 186 -17.47 4.63 -14.99
N LEU A 187 -17.23 4.94 -13.71
CA LEU A 187 -17.63 6.20 -13.07
C LEU A 187 -16.48 7.22 -12.91
N GLU A 188 -15.35 7.06 -13.63
CA GLU A 188 -14.15 7.93 -13.48
C GLU A 188 -14.47 9.43 -13.57
N SER A 189 -15.41 9.84 -14.44
CA SER A 189 -15.82 11.25 -14.57
C SER A 189 -16.41 11.86 -13.29
N TYR A 190 -16.98 11.04 -12.39
CA TYR A 190 -17.53 11.50 -11.10
C TYR A 190 -16.42 11.89 -10.11
N PHE A 191 -15.20 11.41 -10.31
CA PHE A 191 -14.01 11.76 -9.52
C PHE A 191 -13.22 12.94 -10.14
N LYS A 192 -13.77 13.63 -11.15
CA LYS A 192 -13.12 14.74 -11.85
C LYS A 192 -13.93 16.03 -11.70
N LYS A 193 -13.38 17.00 -10.95
CA LYS A 193 -14.02 18.28 -10.61
C LYS A 193 -14.44 19.10 -11.85
N ASP A 194 -13.63 19.03 -12.91
CA ASP A 194 -13.87 19.64 -14.22
C ASP A 194 -15.06 19.02 -14.98
N GLN A 195 -15.40 17.75 -14.72
CA GLN A 195 -16.44 17.00 -15.44
C GLN A 195 -17.74 16.89 -14.64
N ARG A 196 -17.65 16.75 -13.31
CA ARG A 196 -18.77 16.47 -12.40
C ARG A 196 -18.60 17.24 -11.08
N PRO A 197 -18.62 18.58 -11.08
CA PRO A 197 -18.27 19.37 -9.89
C PRO A 197 -19.17 19.08 -8.68
N LYS A 198 -20.48 18.87 -8.88
CA LYS A 198 -21.41 18.61 -7.76
C LYS A 198 -21.17 17.22 -7.15
N GLU A 199 -21.09 16.21 -8.00
CA GLU A 199 -20.88 14.83 -7.58
C GLU A 199 -19.45 14.58 -7.03
N PHE A 200 -18.46 15.35 -7.48
CA PHE A 200 -17.10 15.37 -6.94
C PHE A 200 -17.06 15.87 -5.49
N GLU A 201 -17.72 17.00 -5.20
CA GLU A 201 -17.79 17.53 -3.83
C GLU A 201 -18.66 16.64 -2.92
N GLU A 202 -19.72 16.01 -3.44
CA GLU A 202 -20.50 14.98 -2.71
C GLU A 202 -19.64 13.73 -2.37
N LEU A 203 -18.79 13.27 -3.29
CA LEU A 203 -17.84 12.18 -3.05
C LEU A 203 -16.74 12.56 -2.06
N LYS A 204 -16.13 13.76 -2.20
CA LYS A 204 -15.15 14.25 -1.21
C LYS A 204 -15.82 14.27 0.16
N ALA A 205 -16.99 14.88 0.30
CA ALA A 205 -17.71 14.97 1.57
C ALA A 205 -18.07 13.60 2.20
N LEU A 206 -18.42 12.59 1.41
CA LEU A 206 -18.82 11.28 1.92
C LEU A 206 -17.65 10.35 2.26
N LEU A 207 -16.52 10.49 1.55
CA LEU A 207 -15.39 9.57 1.60
C LEU A 207 -14.15 10.20 2.28
N THR A 208 -13.48 9.43 3.13
CA THR A 208 -12.13 9.78 3.58
C THR A 208 -11.15 9.85 2.41
N LYS A 209 -10.01 10.53 2.58
CA LYS A 209 -8.99 10.67 1.52
C LYS A 209 -8.54 9.30 0.95
N ASP A 210 -8.40 8.27 1.79
CA ASP A 210 -8.03 6.92 1.38
C ASP A 210 -9.17 6.12 0.74
N GLU A 211 -10.42 6.29 1.20
CA GLU A 211 -11.60 5.74 0.51
C GLU A 211 -11.73 6.37 -0.88
N PHE A 212 -11.63 7.69 -1.01
CA PHE A 212 -11.69 8.40 -2.29
C PHE A 212 -10.58 7.94 -3.25
N ARG A 213 -9.33 7.81 -2.77
CA ARG A 213 -8.20 7.32 -3.59
C ARG A 213 -8.41 5.89 -4.09
N ARG A 214 -8.91 4.99 -3.25
CA ARG A 214 -9.24 3.60 -3.61
C ARG A 214 -10.40 3.55 -4.60
N ALA A 215 -11.48 4.27 -4.30
CA ALA A 215 -12.65 4.39 -5.16
C ALA A 215 -12.27 4.88 -6.57
N TYR A 216 -11.50 5.97 -6.67
CA TYR A 216 -10.98 6.49 -7.94
C TYR A 216 -10.11 5.48 -8.69
N SER A 217 -9.20 4.79 -7.99
CA SER A 217 -8.33 3.76 -8.59
C SER A 217 -9.16 2.60 -9.17
N SER A 218 -10.17 2.15 -8.42
CA SER A 218 -11.09 1.08 -8.85
C SER A 218 -12.02 1.49 -10.00
N ALA A 219 -12.19 2.79 -10.26
CA ALA A 219 -13.15 3.30 -11.25
C ALA A 219 -12.83 2.90 -12.70
N ARG A 220 -11.61 2.39 -12.96
CA ARG A 220 -11.14 1.95 -14.27
C ARG A 220 -11.27 0.44 -14.52
N ASP A 221 -11.21 -0.35 -13.45
CA ASP A 221 -10.91 -1.80 -13.52
C ASP A 221 -11.83 -2.68 -12.65
N ALA A 222 -12.79 -2.10 -11.90
CA ALA A 222 -13.77 -2.86 -11.14
C ALA A 222 -14.98 -3.28 -12.00
N TYR A 223 -15.18 -4.60 -12.16
CA TYR A 223 -16.27 -5.19 -12.95
C TYR A 223 -17.08 -6.18 -12.10
N TYR A 224 -18.34 -6.42 -12.49
CA TYR A 224 -19.22 -7.37 -11.79
C TYR A 224 -19.55 -8.53 -12.71
N THR A 225 -19.60 -9.74 -12.14
CA THR A 225 -19.97 -10.94 -12.89
C THR A 225 -21.49 -11.01 -13.06
N PRO A 226 -22.02 -11.05 -14.30
CA PRO A 226 -23.47 -11.18 -14.53
C PRO A 226 -24.03 -12.48 -13.97
N LYS A 227 -25.29 -12.46 -13.54
CA LYS A 227 -25.98 -13.65 -12.99
C LYS A 227 -25.91 -14.85 -13.93
N LEU A 228 -26.08 -14.65 -15.24
CA LEU A 228 -25.99 -15.72 -16.25
C LEU A 228 -24.67 -16.50 -16.19
N VAL A 229 -23.55 -15.80 -15.95
CA VAL A 229 -22.22 -16.41 -15.86
C VAL A 229 -22.06 -17.17 -14.53
N ILE A 230 -22.59 -16.62 -13.43
CA ILE A 230 -22.59 -17.26 -12.11
C ILE A 230 -23.45 -18.53 -12.11
N ASP A 231 -24.67 -18.45 -12.66
CA ASP A 231 -25.58 -19.59 -12.84
C ASP A 231 -24.94 -20.68 -13.69
N SER A 232 -24.17 -20.30 -14.72
CA SER A 232 -23.42 -21.22 -15.58
C SER A 232 -22.30 -21.94 -14.82
N ILE A 233 -21.60 -21.26 -13.92
CA ILE A 233 -20.60 -21.89 -13.04
C ILE A 233 -21.27 -22.89 -12.09
N TYR A 234 -22.42 -22.57 -11.49
CA TYR A 234 -23.14 -23.54 -10.64
C TYR A 234 -23.69 -24.74 -11.41
N GLN A 235 -24.22 -24.54 -12.62
CA GLN A 235 -24.61 -25.64 -13.52
C GLN A 235 -23.42 -26.53 -13.91
N ALA A 236 -22.24 -25.95 -14.11
CA ALA A 236 -21.02 -26.71 -14.33
C ALA A 236 -20.59 -27.50 -13.08
N LEU A 237 -20.69 -26.93 -11.87
CA LEU A 237 -20.43 -27.67 -10.63
C LEU A 237 -21.38 -28.87 -10.46
N ASP A 238 -22.68 -28.70 -10.73
CA ASP A 238 -23.65 -29.82 -10.78
C ASP A 238 -23.22 -30.88 -11.80
N ARG A 239 -22.86 -30.48 -13.03
CA ARG A 239 -22.38 -31.38 -14.09
C ARG A 239 -21.13 -32.18 -13.68
N LEU A 240 -20.19 -31.52 -12.99
CA LEU A 240 -18.94 -32.11 -12.50
C LEU A 240 -19.15 -33.04 -11.27
N GLY A 241 -20.39 -33.15 -10.78
CA GLY A 241 -20.77 -34.03 -9.66
C GLY A 241 -20.60 -33.40 -8.27
N PHE A 242 -20.39 -32.08 -8.19
CA PHE A 242 -20.14 -31.38 -6.92
C PHE A 242 -21.27 -31.57 -5.89
N ASN A 243 -22.51 -31.71 -6.36
CA ASN A 243 -23.71 -31.86 -5.53
C ASN A 243 -24.33 -33.26 -5.59
N ASN A 244 -23.55 -34.29 -5.94
CA ASN A 244 -24.00 -35.70 -5.92
C ASN A 244 -24.14 -36.28 -4.50
N ASP A 245 -23.71 -35.54 -3.47
CA ASP A 245 -23.82 -35.88 -2.06
C ASP A 245 -24.32 -34.68 -1.23
N ASN A 246 -24.72 -34.94 0.02
CA ASN A 246 -25.28 -33.94 0.94
C ASN A 246 -24.26 -33.33 1.93
N HIS A 247 -22.95 -33.58 1.75
CA HIS A 247 -21.94 -33.02 2.64
C HIS A 247 -21.83 -31.50 2.47
N PRO A 248 -21.57 -30.73 3.55
CA PRO A 248 -21.23 -29.32 3.43
C PRO A 248 -20.01 -29.15 2.51
N LYS A 249 -20.11 -28.22 1.56
CA LYS A 249 -19.02 -27.88 0.63
C LYS A 249 -18.36 -26.58 1.02
N GLU A 250 -17.06 -26.61 1.20
CA GLU A 250 -16.23 -25.46 1.49
C GLU A 250 -15.86 -24.76 0.18
N ILE A 251 -16.38 -23.55 -0.06
CA ILE A 251 -16.13 -22.78 -1.28
C ILE A 251 -15.33 -21.52 -0.95
N PHE A 252 -14.23 -21.28 -1.66
CA PHE A 252 -13.45 -20.05 -1.52
C PHE A 252 -13.69 -19.06 -2.67
N GLU A 253 -13.99 -17.81 -2.35
CA GLU A 253 -14.11 -16.70 -3.31
C GLU A 253 -12.99 -15.67 -3.07
N PRO A 254 -11.94 -15.62 -3.91
CA PRO A 254 -10.72 -14.88 -3.60
C PRO A 254 -10.80 -13.36 -3.83
N SER A 255 -11.83 -12.88 -4.50
CA SER A 255 -12.10 -11.45 -4.77
C SER A 255 -13.61 -11.24 -4.90
N LEU A 256 -14.30 -11.31 -3.76
CA LEU A 256 -15.77 -11.44 -3.74
C LEU A 256 -16.54 -10.14 -4.05
N GLY A 257 -15.91 -8.96 -3.95
CA GLY A 257 -16.61 -7.68 -4.05
C GLY A 257 -17.74 -7.58 -3.03
N THR A 258 -18.99 -7.51 -3.51
CA THR A 258 -20.21 -7.55 -2.68
C THR A 258 -20.88 -8.94 -2.64
N GLY A 259 -20.12 -10.01 -2.93
CA GLY A 259 -20.50 -11.42 -2.78
C GLY A 259 -21.55 -11.90 -3.78
N LYS A 260 -21.43 -11.55 -5.07
CA LYS A 260 -22.43 -11.93 -6.08
C LYS A 260 -22.53 -13.45 -6.30
N PHE A 261 -21.44 -14.21 -6.13
CA PHE A 261 -21.50 -15.66 -6.14
C PHE A 261 -22.33 -16.18 -4.94
N ILE A 262 -22.10 -15.65 -3.74
CA ILE A 262 -22.89 -15.97 -2.52
C ILE A 262 -24.39 -15.65 -2.73
N ALA A 263 -24.72 -14.48 -3.29
CA ALA A 263 -26.08 -14.07 -3.59
C ALA A 263 -26.83 -15.07 -4.47
N HIS A 264 -26.19 -15.55 -5.53
CA HIS A 264 -26.80 -16.41 -6.54
C HIS A 264 -26.50 -17.91 -6.35
N ALA A 265 -25.78 -18.29 -5.29
CA ALA A 265 -25.65 -19.69 -4.87
C ALA A 265 -27.04 -20.34 -4.66
N PRO A 266 -27.34 -21.50 -5.29
CA PRO A 266 -28.65 -22.13 -5.19
C PRO A 266 -29.01 -22.51 -3.74
N SER A 267 -30.25 -22.25 -3.35
CA SER A 267 -30.71 -22.34 -1.95
C SER A 267 -30.94 -23.76 -1.44
N ASP A 268 -30.96 -24.76 -2.32
CA ASP A 268 -31.06 -26.17 -1.99
C ASP A 268 -29.69 -26.82 -1.70
N LYS A 269 -28.58 -26.10 -1.91
CA LYS A 269 -27.22 -26.63 -1.73
C LYS A 269 -26.60 -26.24 -0.39
N ASN A 270 -25.83 -27.16 0.17
CA ASN A 270 -25.17 -27.01 1.46
C ASN A 270 -23.77 -26.38 1.30
N TYR A 271 -23.71 -25.10 0.93
CA TYR A 271 -22.45 -24.37 0.70
C TYR A 271 -22.06 -23.51 1.90
N ARG A 272 -20.78 -23.53 2.26
CA ARG A 272 -20.16 -22.58 3.18
C ARG A 272 -19.08 -21.79 2.43
N PHE A 273 -19.27 -20.48 2.35
CA PHE A 273 -18.35 -19.57 1.68
C PHE A 273 -17.33 -18.99 2.66
N VAL A 274 -16.08 -18.98 2.23
CA VAL A 274 -15.01 -18.18 2.79
C VAL A 274 -14.50 -17.26 1.67
N GLY A 275 -14.22 -16.00 1.95
CA GLY A 275 -13.77 -15.10 0.90
C GLY A 275 -12.94 -13.92 1.38
N THR A 276 -12.15 -13.39 0.44
CA THR A 276 -11.30 -12.22 0.62
C THR A 276 -11.70 -11.08 -0.29
N GLU A 277 -11.68 -9.86 0.23
CA GLU A 277 -11.87 -8.64 -0.55
C GLU A 277 -10.88 -7.56 -0.08
N LEU A 278 -10.21 -6.91 -1.03
CA LEU A 278 -9.21 -5.89 -0.77
C LEU A 278 -9.85 -4.54 -0.40
N ASP A 279 -10.97 -4.18 -1.06
CA ASP A 279 -11.68 -2.92 -0.82
C ASP A 279 -12.51 -2.97 0.48
N PRO A 280 -12.21 -2.12 1.48
CA PRO A 280 -12.93 -2.15 2.76
C PRO A 280 -14.43 -1.85 2.65
N THR A 281 -14.84 -1.02 1.68
CA THR A 281 -16.26 -0.70 1.46
C THR A 281 -17.01 -1.93 0.97
N SER A 282 -16.51 -2.58 -0.07
CA SER A 282 -17.11 -3.80 -0.66
C SER A 282 -17.11 -4.97 0.33
N ALA A 283 -16.00 -5.18 1.05
CA ALA A 283 -15.90 -6.18 2.10
C ALA A 283 -16.93 -5.97 3.23
N SER A 284 -17.06 -4.73 3.73
CA SER A 284 -18.01 -4.41 4.80
C SER A 284 -19.46 -4.54 4.33
N ILE A 285 -19.78 -4.12 3.11
CA ILE A 285 -21.09 -4.34 2.49
C ILE A 285 -21.40 -5.84 2.45
N SER A 286 -20.45 -6.66 2.00
CA SER A 286 -20.64 -8.10 1.92
C SER A 286 -20.85 -8.75 3.30
N GLN A 287 -20.16 -8.29 4.35
CA GLN A 287 -20.37 -8.76 5.72
C GLN A 287 -21.79 -8.46 6.26
N PHE A 288 -22.40 -7.33 5.87
CA PHE A 288 -23.81 -7.04 6.19
C PHE A 288 -24.81 -7.82 5.32
N LEU A 289 -24.42 -8.18 4.09
CA LEU A 289 -25.24 -8.98 3.19
C LEU A 289 -25.23 -10.47 3.57
N TYR A 290 -24.09 -11.05 3.95
CA TYR A 290 -23.98 -12.50 4.24
C TYR A 290 -23.31 -12.74 5.60
N PRO A 291 -23.96 -12.35 6.71
CA PRO A 291 -23.36 -12.46 8.04
C PRO A 291 -23.04 -13.90 8.46
N ASN A 292 -23.63 -14.93 7.83
CA ASN A 292 -23.32 -16.35 8.10
C ASN A 292 -22.16 -16.91 7.25
N GLN A 293 -21.47 -16.07 6.48
CA GLN A 293 -20.32 -16.47 5.65
C GLN A 293 -19.04 -15.79 6.14
N VAL A 294 -17.88 -16.43 5.92
CA VAL A 294 -16.60 -15.96 6.45
C VAL A 294 -15.95 -14.98 5.47
N ILE A 295 -16.25 -13.69 5.63
CA ILE A 295 -15.77 -12.63 4.73
C ILE A 295 -14.66 -11.80 5.42
N GLN A 296 -13.50 -11.70 4.79
CA GLN A 296 -12.33 -10.98 5.32
C GLN A 296 -11.91 -9.81 4.43
N ASN A 297 -11.77 -8.61 5.01
CA ASN A 297 -11.12 -7.49 4.32
C ASN A 297 -9.60 -7.66 4.35
N THR A 298 -9.05 -8.35 3.35
CA THR A 298 -7.61 -8.60 3.19
C THR A 298 -7.28 -8.93 1.74
N ALA A 299 -6.02 -8.73 1.35
CA ALA A 299 -5.51 -9.22 0.08
C ALA A 299 -5.29 -10.74 0.13
N LEU A 300 -5.50 -11.44 -0.99
CA LEU A 300 -5.40 -12.90 -1.08
C LEU A 300 -4.05 -13.43 -0.59
N GLU A 301 -2.95 -12.76 -0.93
CA GLU A 301 -1.58 -13.14 -0.56
C GLU A 301 -1.27 -13.04 0.93
N ASN A 302 -2.14 -12.35 1.68
CA ASN A 302 -2.08 -12.18 3.12
C ASN A 302 -3.11 -13.05 3.86
N HIS A 303 -4.01 -13.75 3.16
CA HIS A 303 -4.96 -14.65 3.77
C HIS A 303 -4.27 -15.91 4.32
N PRO A 304 -4.47 -16.28 5.59
CA PRO A 304 -3.88 -17.48 6.16
C PRO A 304 -4.76 -18.70 5.84
N PHE A 305 -4.33 -19.49 4.86
CA PHE A 305 -5.02 -20.73 4.48
C PHE A 305 -4.85 -21.83 5.55
N HIS A 306 -5.90 -22.05 6.33
CA HIS A 306 -5.93 -23.05 7.41
C HIS A 306 -6.52 -24.41 7.02
N GLN A 307 -7.20 -24.50 5.88
CA GLN A 307 -7.76 -25.71 5.30
C GLN A 307 -7.66 -25.63 3.78
N ASP A 308 -7.82 -26.78 3.11
CA ASP A 308 -8.10 -26.85 1.68
C ASP A 308 -9.62 -26.81 1.43
N TYR A 309 -10.03 -26.31 0.26
CA TYR A 309 -11.43 -26.08 -0.10
C TYR A 309 -11.96 -27.04 -1.18
N ASP A 310 -13.25 -27.38 -1.13
CA ASP A 310 -13.89 -28.25 -2.14
C ASP A 310 -13.96 -27.57 -3.50
N ALA A 311 -14.21 -26.26 -3.52
CA ALA A 311 -14.12 -25.46 -4.73
C ALA A 311 -13.49 -24.08 -4.48
N PHE A 312 -12.91 -23.54 -5.55
CA PHE A 312 -12.71 -22.10 -5.69
C PHE A 312 -13.58 -21.61 -6.84
N VAL A 313 -14.31 -20.52 -6.60
CA VAL A 313 -15.13 -19.85 -7.62
C VAL A 313 -14.81 -18.36 -7.62
N GLY A 314 -15.04 -17.68 -8.74
CA GLY A 314 -14.98 -16.22 -8.76
C GLY A 314 -14.59 -15.63 -10.10
N ASN A 315 -14.37 -14.31 -10.06
CA ASN A 315 -13.83 -13.52 -11.16
C ASN A 315 -12.62 -12.72 -10.62
N PRO A 316 -11.41 -13.32 -10.60
CA PRO A 316 -10.18 -12.65 -10.17
C PRO A 316 -9.92 -11.35 -10.94
N PRO A 317 -9.30 -10.34 -10.32
CA PRO A 317 -8.99 -9.08 -10.98
C PRO A 317 -8.06 -9.28 -12.18
N TYR A 318 -8.36 -8.58 -13.27
CA TYR A 318 -7.58 -8.67 -14.51
C TYR A 318 -6.41 -7.68 -14.48
N GLY A 319 -5.21 -8.13 -14.85
CA GLY A 319 -4.07 -7.22 -15.04
C GLY A 319 -2.70 -7.87 -14.95
N ASN A 320 -1.69 -7.10 -15.38
CA ASN A 320 -0.28 -7.52 -15.38
C ASN A 320 0.51 -7.01 -14.16
N HIS A 321 -0.13 -6.31 -13.22
CA HIS A 321 0.51 -5.87 -11.98
C HIS A 321 0.94 -7.09 -11.15
N LYS A 322 2.08 -6.98 -10.49
CA LYS A 322 2.76 -8.11 -9.84
C LYS A 322 2.36 -8.25 -8.38
N VAL A 323 2.01 -9.46 -7.96
CA VAL A 323 1.73 -9.79 -6.56
C VAL A 323 3.00 -10.30 -5.90
N TYR A 324 3.44 -9.65 -4.83
CA TYR A 324 4.61 -10.05 -4.05
C TYR A 324 4.15 -10.68 -2.74
N SER A 325 4.25 -12.01 -2.63
CA SER A 325 4.00 -12.73 -1.40
C SER A 325 5.32 -13.18 -0.77
N SER A 326 5.52 -12.91 0.52
CA SER A 326 6.56 -13.51 1.35
C SER A 326 6.19 -14.91 1.83
N ASN A 327 4.90 -15.23 1.84
CA ASN A 327 4.36 -16.51 2.30
C ASN A 327 4.33 -17.57 1.19
N ASP A 328 4.36 -17.16 -0.08
CA ASP A 328 4.26 -18.04 -1.24
C ASP A 328 5.32 -17.71 -2.31
N ALA A 329 6.57 -18.14 -2.06
CA ALA A 329 7.73 -17.83 -2.90
C ALA A 329 7.65 -18.40 -4.34
N GLU A 330 6.79 -19.39 -4.57
CA GLU A 330 6.58 -20.04 -5.87
C GLU A 330 5.74 -19.18 -6.82
N LEU A 331 4.69 -18.56 -6.28
CA LEU A 331 3.76 -17.70 -7.02
C LEU A 331 4.14 -16.20 -6.93
N SER A 332 5.08 -15.84 -6.05
CA SER A 332 5.54 -14.46 -5.90
C SER A 332 6.10 -13.90 -7.21
N ASN A 333 5.79 -12.62 -7.50
CA ASN A 333 6.12 -11.92 -8.74
C ASN A 333 5.41 -12.46 -10.00
N GLU A 334 4.33 -13.24 -9.86
CA GLU A 334 3.35 -13.46 -10.93
C GLU A 334 2.42 -12.26 -11.12
N SER A 335 1.78 -12.15 -12.29
CA SER A 335 0.69 -11.18 -12.47
C SER A 335 -0.47 -11.53 -11.55
N VAL A 336 -1.26 -10.54 -11.11
CA VAL A 336 -2.39 -10.77 -10.19
C VAL A 336 -3.31 -11.90 -10.67
N HIS A 337 -3.61 -11.91 -11.97
CA HIS A 337 -4.45 -12.94 -12.58
C HIS A 337 -3.85 -14.34 -12.43
N ASN A 338 -2.55 -14.49 -12.72
CA ASN A 338 -1.83 -15.76 -12.59
C ASN A 338 -1.68 -16.17 -11.11
N TYR A 339 -1.43 -15.21 -10.22
CA TYR A 339 -1.31 -15.45 -8.78
C TYR A 339 -2.61 -16.04 -8.22
N PHE A 340 -3.75 -15.46 -8.56
CA PHE A 340 -5.05 -15.90 -8.06
C PHE A 340 -5.37 -17.34 -8.51
N LEU A 341 -5.17 -17.67 -9.79
CA LEU A 341 -5.38 -19.04 -10.28
C LEU A 341 -4.40 -20.04 -9.69
N GLY A 342 -3.09 -19.72 -9.69
CA GLY A 342 -2.08 -20.60 -9.09
C GLY A 342 -2.34 -20.85 -7.61
N LYS A 343 -2.76 -19.81 -6.87
CA LYS A 343 -3.07 -19.92 -5.44
C LYS A 343 -4.33 -20.75 -5.19
N ALA A 344 -5.36 -20.60 -6.01
CA ALA A 344 -6.56 -21.41 -5.94
C ALA A 344 -6.27 -22.91 -6.14
N ILE A 345 -5.51 -23.27 -7.18
CA ILE A 345 -5.11 -24.66 -7.44
C ILE A 345 -4.29 -25.23 -6.27
N LYS A 346 -3.44 -24.42 -5.64
CA LYS A 346 -2.64 -24.83 -4.48
C LYS A 346 -3.49 -25.18 -3.25
N GLU A 347 -4.53 -24.40 -2.97
CA GLU A 347 -5.36 -24.49 -1.76
C GLU A 347 -6.72 -25.20 -1.96
N LEU A 348 -6.96 -25.80 -3.13
CA LEU A 348 -8.03 -26.78 -3.34
C LEU A 348 -7.74 -28.09 -2.58
N LYS A 349 -8.77 -28.84 -2.21
CA LYS A 349 -8.66 -30.25 -1.80
C LYS A 349 -8.29 -31.10 -3.01
N ASP A 350 -7.70 -32.27 -2.80
CA ASP A 350 -7.59 -33.28 -3.86
C ASP A 350 -8.98 -33.60 -4.42
N ASP A 351 -9.10 -33.76 -5.74
CA ASP A 351 -10.35 -33.79 -6.50
C ASP A 351 -11.26 -32.55 -6.42
N GLY A 352 -10.86 -31.49 -5.71
CA GLY A 352 -11.57 -30.21 -5.64
C GLY A 352 -11.55 -29.43 -6.96
N ILE A 353 -12.56 -28.56 -7.15
CA ILE A 353 -12.85 -27.90 -8.44
C ILE A 353 -12.50 -26.40 -8.43
N GLY A 354 -11.67 -25.95 -9.36
CA GLY A 354 -11.51 -24.53 -9.68
C GLY A 354 -12.41 -24.15 -10.85
N ALA A 355 -13.31 -23.18 -10.66
CA ALA A 355 -14.21 -22.68 -11.70
C ALA A 355 -14.19 -21.15 -11.74
N PHE A 356 -13.46 -20.58 -12.70
CA PHE A 356 -13.15 -19.14 -12.73
C PHE A 356 -13.60 -18.47 -14.01
N VAL A 357 -14.02 -17.22 -13.90
CA VAL A 357 -14.04 -16.25 -15.00
C VAL A 357 -12.65 -15.63 -15.10
N VAL A 358 -12.02 -15.68 -16.27
CA VAL A 358 -10.67 -15.17 -16.53
C VAL A 358 -10.65 -14.32 -17.79
N SER A 359 -9.69 -13.41 -17.94
CA SER A 359 -9.50 -12.74 -19.23
C SER A 359 -8.96 -13.71 -20.28
N SER A 360 -9.28 -13.50 -21.56
CA SER A 360 -8.77 -14.34 -22.66
C SER A 360 -7.25 -14.45 -22.69
N TRP A 361 -6.57 -13.42 -22.17
CA TRP A 361 -5.11 -13.39 -22.01
C TRP A 361 -4.57 -14.57 -21.20
N PHE A 362 -5.31 -15.12 -20.24
CA PHE A 362 -4.86 -16.31 -19.51
C PHE A 362 -4.66 -17.50 -20.46
N MET A 363 -5.63 -17.76 -21.33
CA MET A 363 -5.58 -18.86 -22.30
C MET A 363 -4.65 -18.52 -23.47
N ASP A 364 -4.76 -17.32 -24.03
CA ASP A 364 -4.10 -16.97 -25.29
C ASP A 364 -2.67 -16.44 -25.14
N ALA A 365 -2.21 -16.06 -23.93
CA ALA A 365 -0.87 -15.50 -23.79
C ALA A 365 0.23 -16.48 -24.26
N LYS A 366 1.15 -15.95 -25.07
CA LYS A 366 2.35 -16.65 -25.57
C LYS A 366 3.23 -17.26 -24.48
N ASN A 367 3.23 -16.72 -23.26
CA ASN A 367 3.99 -17.26 -22.13
C ASN A 367 3.17 -18.35 -21.43
N PRO A 368 3.55 -19.64 -21.52
CA PRO A 368 2.77 -20.75 -20.96
C PRO A 368 3.04 -20.99 -19.48
N LYS A 369 4.02 -20.31 -18.84
CA LYS A 369 4.57 -20.66 -17.52
C LYS A 369 3.51 -20.98 -16.45
N MET A 370 2.48 -20.15 -16.31
CA MET A 370 1.43 -20.39 -15.31
C MET A 370 0.52 -21.57 -15.69
N ARG A 371 0.20 -21.75 -16.98
CA ARG A 371 -0.60 -22.88 -17.46
C ARG A 371 0.15 -24.19 -17.30
N GLU A 372 1.46 -24.22 -17.58
CA GLU A 372 2.34 -25.36 -17.29
C GLU A 372 2.49 -25.66 -15.79
N HIS A 373 2.52 -24.63 -14.94
CA HIS A 373 2.54 -24.79 -13.48
C HIS A 373 1.22 -25.39 -12.97
N ILE A 374 0.08 -24.92 -13.48
CA ILE A 374 -1.24 -25.47 -13.17
C ILE A 374 -1.35 -26.92 -13.66
N ALA A 375 -0.92 -27.23 -14.88
CA ALA A 375 -0.95 -28.58 -15.46
C ALA A 375 -0.16 -29.64 -14.64
N LYS A 376 0.84 -29.21 -13.84
CA LYS A 376 1.60 -30.09 -12.94
C LYS A 376 0.87 -30.42 -11.63
N ASN A 377 -0.25 -29.76 -11.34
CA ASN A 377 -0.98 -29.86 -10.07
C ASN A 377 -2.49 -30.12 -10.25
N ALA A 378 -3.04 -29.84 -11.43
CA ALA A 378 -4.45 -29.95 -11.74
C ALA A 378 -4.71 -30.39 -13.18
N THR A 379 -5.79 -31.13 -13.34
CA THR A 379 -6.37 -31.56 -14.61
C THR A 379 -7.26 -30.46 -15.17
N PHE A 380 -7.04 -30.06 -16.42
CA PHE A 380 -7.91 -29.12 -17.12
C PHE A 380 -9.14 -29.84 -17.68
N LEU A 381 -10.33 -29.40 -17.27
CA LEU A 381 -11.61 -30.05 -17.59
C LEU A 381 -12.28 -29.44 -18.83
N GLY A 382 -11.95 -28.19 -19.15
CA GLY A 382 -12.48 -27.46 -20.29
C GLY A 382 -12.52 -25.94 -20.04
N ALA A 383 -12.77 -25.20 -21.11
CA ALA A 383 -13.04 -23.77 -21.08
C ALA A 383 -14.18 -23.39 -22.03
N ILE A 384 -14.80 -22.23 -21.79
CA ILE A 384 -15.87 -21.63 -22.61
C ILE A 384 -15.53 -20.15 -22.81
N ARG A 385 -15.39 -19.69 -24.05
CA ARG A 385 -15.09 -18.28 -24.36
C ARG A 385 -16.36 -17.47 -24.56
N LEU A 386 -16.47 -16.37 -23.83
CA LEU A 386 -17.62 -15.46 -23.82
C LEU A 386 -17.41 -14.28 -24.78
N PRO A 387 -18.48 -13.72 -25.38
CA PRO A 387 -18.44 -12.43 -26.05
C PRO A 387 -17.88 -11.32 -25.16
N ASN A 388 -17.18 -10.37 -25.77
CA ASN A 388 -16.69 -9.19 -25.09
C ASN A 388 -17.81 -8.29 -24.52
N SER A 389 -19.03 -8.41 -25.03
CA SER A 389 -20.21 -7.66 -24.58
C SER A 389 -20.83 -8.17 -23.27
N VAL A 390 -20.49 -9.39 -22.79
CA VAL A 390 -21.13 -9.99 -21.60
C VAL A 390 -20.99 -9.10 -20.35
N PHE A 391 -19.86 -8.40 -20.22
CA PHE A 391 -19.60 -7.51 -19.08
C PHE A 391 -19.98 -6.04 -19.34
N LYS A 392 -20.51 -5.71 -20.52
CA LYS A 392 -20.73 -4.35 -21.02
C LYS A 392 -21.71 -3.55 -20.16
N ALA A 393 -22.75 -4.21 -19.64
CA ALA A 393 -23.69 -3.62 -18.68
C ALA A 393 -23.02 -3.20 -17.36
N THR A 394 -21.88 -3.81 -17.01
CA THR A 394 -21.10 -3.53 -15.79
C THR A 394 -19.90 -2.60 -16.02
N GLY A 395 -19.63 -2.22 -17.27
CA GLY A 395 -18.59 -1.26 -17.65
C GLY A 395 -17.31 -1.86 -18.26
N ALA A 396 -17.30 -3.16 -18.58
CA ALA A 396 -16.20 -3.83 -19.28
C ALA A 396 -16.63 -4.33 -20.66
N GLU A 397 -15.83 -4.07 -21.69
CA GLU A 397 -15.98 -4.70 -23.00
C GLU A 397 -14.70 -5.51 -23.26
N VAL A 398 -14.70 -6.78 -22.85
CA VAL A 398 -13.50 -7.63 -22.77
C VAL A 398 -13.85 -9.10 -22.96
N THR A 399 -13.13 -9.77 -23.88
CA THR A 399 -13.27 -11.23 -24.07
C THR A 399 -12.77 -11.94 -22.80
N SER A 400 -13.62 -12.80 -22.24
CA SER A 400 -13.34 -13.56 -21.03
C SER A 400 -13.66 -15.03 -21.25
N ASP A 401 -12.93 -15.92 -20.59
CA ASP A 401 -13.15 -17.36 -20.63
C ASP A 401 -13.65 -17.84 -19.26
N ILE A 402 -14.58 -18.79 -19.23
CA ILE A 402 -14.88 -19.58 -18.03
C ILE A 402 -13.99 -20.83 -18.10
N VAL A 403 -13.11 -21.03 -17.11
CA VAL A 403 -12.14 -22.14 -17.07
C VAL A 403 -12.40 -23.08 -15.91
N PHE A 404 -12.32 -24.39 -16.18
CA PHE A 404 -12.61 -25.46 -15.22
C PHE A 404 -11.39 -26.36 -14.99
N PHE A 405 -11.04 -26.57 -13.74
CA PHE A 405 -9.92 -27.41 -13.30
C PHE A 405 -10.35 -28.35 -12.18
N LYS A 406 -9.73 -29.53 -12.10
CA LYS A 406 -9.77 -30.41 -10.92
C LYS A 406 -8.37 -30.57 -10.35
N LYS A 407 -8.17 -30.42 -9.04
CA LYS A 407 -6.87 -30.69 -8.40
C LYS A 407 -6.52 -32.18 -8.47
N GLY A 408 -5.25 -32.47 -8.70
CA GLY A 408 -4.76 -33.80 -9.08
C GLY A 408 -4.52 -33.89 -10.59
N VAL A 409 -3.47 -34.61 -10.98
CA VAL A 409 -3.03 -34.71 -12.38
C VAL A 409 -3.51 -36.02 -12.99
N ASP A 410 -4.33 -35.92 -14.03
CA ASP A 410 -4.56 -36.98 -15.00
C ASP A 410 -3.76 -36.68 -16.28
N GLU A 411 -2.64 -37.37 -16.46
CA GLU A 411 -1.74 -37.17 -17.62
C GLU A 411 -2.41 -37.50 -18.96
N ALA A 412 -3.52 -38.27 -18.96
CA ALA A 412 -4.28 -38.57 -20.17
C ALA A 412 -5.17 -37.39 -20.64
N THR A 413 -5.43 -36.40 -19.79
CA THR A 413 -6.45 -35.37 -20.04
C THR A 413 -5.86 -34.02 -20.47
N ASN A 414 -6.07 -33.73 -21.75
CA ASN A 414 -6.21 -32.39 -22.35
C ASN A 414 -5.17 -31.30 -21.99
N GLN A 415 -3.87 -31.58 -22.16
CA GLN A 415 -2.80 -30.57 -22.02
C GLN A 415 -2.82 -29.43 -23.06
N SER A 416 -3.76 -29.43 -24.01
CA SER A 416 -3.87 -28.42 -25.06
C SER A 416 -3.92 -26.99 -24.53
N PHE A 417 -4.57 -26.79 -23.38
CA PHE A 417 -4.68 -25.48 -22.74
C PHE A 417 -3.33 -24.83 -22.44
N THR A 418 -2.23 -25.60 -22.33
CA THR A 418 -0.91 -25.03 -22.09
C THR A 418 -0.40 -24.20 -23.27
N LYS A 419 -0.79 -24.50 -24.52
CA LYS A 419 -0.23 -23.88 -25.72
C LYS A 419 -1.11 -22.76 -26.28
N ALA A 420 -0.46 -21.70 -26.77
CA ALA A 420 -1.08 -20.67 -27.58
C ALA A 420 -0.44 -20.68 -28.97
N MET A 421 -1.26 -20.69 -30.03
CA MET A 421 -0.84 -20.75 -31.43
C MET A 421 -1.21 -19.45 -32.15
N PRO A 422 -0.47 -19.01 -33.19
CA PRO A 422 -0.90 -17.89 -34.03
C PRO A 422 -2.26 -18.19 -34.66
N TYR A 423 -3.23 -17.29 -34.50
CA TYR A 423 -4.58 -17.48 -35.03
C TYR A 423 -4.64 -17.34 -36.57
N TYR A 424 -3.82 -16.45 -37.11
CA TYR A 424 -3.70 -16.22 -38.56
C TYR A 424 -2.64 -17.12 -39.23
N ASP A 425 -2.38 -18.32 -38.69
CA ASP A 425 -1.36 -19.26 -39.17
C ASP A 425 -1.48 -19.57 -40.67
N LYS A 426 -2.70 -19.73 -41.20
CA LYS A 426 -2.96 -19.92 -42.64
C LYS A 426 -2.44 -18.77 -43.50
N ILE A 427 -2.48 -17.53 -43.00
CA ILE A 427 -1.95 -16.36 -43.70
C ILE A 427 -0.42 -16.37 -43.56
N LEU A 428 0.08 -16.51 -42.33
CA LEU A 428 1.50 -16.49 -41.99
C LEU A 428 2.31 -17.57 -42.72
N ASN A 429 1.74 -18.77 -42.89
CA ASN A 429 2.37 -19.89 -43.59
C ASN A 429 2.22 -19.84 -45.13
N SER A 430 1.38 -18.96 -45.66
CA SER A 430 1.12 -18.82 -47.11
C SER A 430 1.86 -17.65 -47.76
N LEU A 431 2.41 -16.73 -46.95
CA LEU A 431 3.12 -15.54 -47.39
C LEU A 431 4.61 -15.63 -47.06
N ASP A 432 5.42 -14.98 -47.88
CA ASP A 432 6.84 -14.74 -47.60
C ASP A 432 7.01 -13.48 -46.73
N ASP A 433 8.20 -13.30 -46.14
CA ASP A 433 8.46 -12.18 -45.22
C ASP A 433 8.18 -10.81 -45.86
N ASP A 434 8.45 -10.65 -47.17
CA ASP A 434 8.22 -9.41 -47.91
C ASP A 434 6.72 -9.12 -48.11
N THR A 435 5.94 -10.12 -48.53
CA THR A 435 4.47 -9.96 -48.72
C THR A 435 3.72 -9.85 -47.39
N LEU A 436 4.19 -10.52 -46.33
CA LEU A 436 3.66 -10.35 -44.97
C LEU A 436 4.01 -8.96 -44.41
N PHE A 437 5.25 -8.50 -44.58
CA PHE A 437 5.64 -7.13 -44.22
C PHE A 437 4.78 -6.10 -44.97
N ALA A 438 4.49 -6.32 -46.24
CA ALA A 438 3.65 -5.44 -47.05
C ALA A 438 2.22 -5.31 -46.52
N LEU A 439 1.59 -6.45 -46.21
CA LEU A 439 0.26 -6.53 -45.59
C LEU A 439 0.24 -5.77 -44.25
N GLN A 440 1.24 -5.99 -43.39
CA GLN A 440 1.31 -5.40 -42.06
C GLN A 440 1.85 -3.95 -42.00
N ASN A 441 2.15 -3.30 -43.13
CA ASN A 441 2.70 -1.92 -43.16
C ASN A 441 2.00 -1.02 -44.20
N ASN A 442 0.77 -1.35 -44.59
CA ASN A 442 -0.04 -0.63 -45.59
C ASN A 442 0.66 -0.46 -46.96
N ARG A 443 1.32 -1.50 -47.48
CA ARG A 443 2.06 -1.46 -48.76
C ARG A 443 1.47 -2.36 -49.85
N PHE A 444 0.20 -2.73 -49.76
CA PHE A 444 -0.45 -3.59 -50.75
C PHE A 444 -0.35 -3.05 -52.19
N ASP A 445 -0.56 -1.74 -52.37
CA ASP A 445 -0.51 -1.08 -53.68
C ASP A 445 0.92 -0.94 -54.27
N SER A 446 1.98 -1.24 -53.49
CA SER A 446 3.35 -1.21 -54.02
C SER A 446 3.78 -2.50 -54.74
N PHE A 447 2.93 -3.53 -54.74
CA PHE A 447 3.23 -4.83 -55.34
C PHE A 447 2.64 -5.01 -56.74
N ILE A 448 3.25 -5.92 -57.51
CA ILE A 448 2.67 -6.35 -58.79
C ILE A 448 1.41 -7.20 -58.56
N PRO A 449 0.45 -7.23 -59.52
CA PRO A 449 -0.83 -7.91 -59.32
C PRO A 449 -0.77 -9.39 -58.95
N SER A 450 0.32 -10.10 -59.29
CA SER A 450 0.52 -11.50 -58.88
C SER A 450 0.81 -11.65 -57.38
N ASP A 451 1.50 -10.70 -56.77
CA ASP A 451 1.79 -10.75 -55.33
C ASP A 451 0.63 -10.21 -54.51
N GLN A 452 -0.08 -9.20 -55.03
CA GLN A 452 -1.39 -8.79 -54.51
C GLN A 452 -2.38 -9.97 -54.49
N LEU A 453 -2.43 -10.76 -55.57
CA LEU A 453 -3.26 -11.97 -55.64
C LEU A 453 -2.84 -13.03 -54.60
N LYS A 454 -1.54 -13.20 -54.29
CA LYS A 454 -1.10 -14.10 -53.19
C LYS A 454 -1.68 -13.66 -51.84
N ILE A 455 -1.57 -12.38 -51.50
CA ILE A 455 -2.09 -11.79 -50.25
C ILE A 455 -3.61 -12.02 -50.16
N VAL A 456 -4.34 -11.70 -51.22
CA VAL A 456 -5.80 -11.90 -51.29
C VAL A 456 -6.19 -13.38 -51.14
N ILE A 457 -5.47 -14.31 -51.81
CA ILE A 457 -5.71 -15.75 -51.68
C ILE A 457 -5.42 -16.25 -50.25
N ALA A 458 -4.32 -15.80 -49.62
CA ALA A 458 -3.98 -16.19 -48.25
C ALA A 458 -5.06 -15.76 -47.25
N ILE A 459 -5.56 -14.53 -47.36
CA ILE A 459 -6.65 -14.00 -46.54
C ILE A 459 -7.96 -14.75 -46.81
N ALA A 460 -8.32 -14.95 -48.08
CA ALA A 460 -9.52 -15.70 -48.48
C ALA A 460 -9.54 -17.13 -47.94
N ASN A 461 -8.40 -17.83 -48.02
CA ASN A 461 -8.24 -19.19 -47.49
C ASN A 461 -8.36 -19.26 -45.96
N HIS A 462 -7.97 -18.20 -45.24
CA HIS A 462 -8.18 -18.12 -43.80
C HIS A 462 -9.68 -18.04 -43.46
N PHE A 463 -10.41 -17.13 -44.12
CA PHE A 463 -11.86 -16.94 -43.91
C PHE A 463 -12.76 -17.99 -44.61
N GLY A 464 -12.20 -18.85 -45.45
CA GLY A 464 -12.93 -19.92 -46.14
C GLY A 464 -13.73 -19.49 -47.37
N PHE A 465 -13.44 -18.30 -47.91
CA PHE A 465 -14.10 -17.79 -49.12
C PHE A 465 -13.71 -18.61 -50.35
N LYS A 466 -14.66 -18.77 -51.29
CA LYS A 466 -14.43 -19.52 -52.54
C LYS A 466 -14.26 -18.55 -53.70
N GLN A 467 -13.21 -18.73 -54.48
CA GLN A 467 -12.99 -17.95 -55.69
C GLN A 467 -14.02 -18.36 -56.76
N GLU A 468 -14.80 -17.41 -57.27
CA GLU A 468 -15.80 -17.63 -58.32
C GLU A 468 -15.15 -17.79 -59.70
N LYS A 469 -14.01 -17.13 -59.92
CA LYS A 469 -13.23 -17.16 -61.16
C LYS A 469 -11.79 -17.54 -60.87
N LEU A 470 -11.41 -18.76 -61.24
CA LEU A 470 -10.10 -19.34 -60.98
C LEU A 470 -9.02 -18.68 -61.84
N GLN A 471 -8.28 -17.72 -61.27
CA GLN A 471 -7.28 -16.93 -62.00
C GLN A 471 -5.98 -17.72 -62.23
N ARG A 472 -5.49 -17.75 -63.48
CA ARG A 472 -4.26 -18.45 -63.86
C ARG A 472 -3.14 -17.49 -64.26
N TRP A 473 -1.89 -17.93 -64.12
CA TRP A 473 -0.68 -17.11 -64.34
C TRP A 473 -0.52 -16.52 -65.75
N TYR A 474 -1.23 -17.05 -66.74
CA TYR A 474 -1.23 -16.57 -68.14
C TYR A 474 -2.46 -15.73 -68.49
N GLU A 475 -3.40 -15.54 -67.56
CA GLU A 475 -4.61 -14.73 -67.74
C GLU A 475 -4.38 -13.32 -67.15
N LYS A 476 -5.09 -12.32 -67.69
CA LYS A 476 -5.04 -10.97 -67.11
C LYS A 476 -5.78 -10.99 -65.77
N ILE A 477 -5.03 -10.92 -64.67
CA ILE A 477 -5.54 -10.80 -63.30
C ILE A 477 -6.59 -9.69 -63.23
N ASP A 478 -7.79 -10.03 -62.77
CA ASP A 478 -8.85 -9.06 -62.47
C ASP A 478 -8.54 -8.40 -61.13
N THR A 479 -7.99 -7.18 -61.17
CA THR A 479 -7.59 -6.42 -59.99
C THR A 479 -8.74 -5.70 -59.30
N THR A 480 -9.99 -5.85 -59.78
CA THR A 480 -11.15 -5.21 -59.13
C THR A 480 -11.68 -6.01 -57.94
N ASN A 481 -11.61 -7.35 -58.00
CA ASN A 481 -12.03 -8.26 -56.93
C ASN A 481 -11.22 -9.56 -56.83
N PHE A 482 -10.16 -9.72 -57.62
CA PHE A 482 -9.29 -10.90 -57.64
C PHE A 482 -10.03 -12.25 -57.83
N GLY A 483 -11.20 -12.21 -58.48
CA GLY A 483 -12.02 -13.39 -58.78
C GLY A 483 -12.96 -13.85 -57.67
N TYR A 484 -13.14 -13.07 -56.61
CA TYR A 484 -14.10 -13.33 -55.52
C TYR A 484 -15.41 -12.56 -55.73
N SER A 485 -16.48 -12.95 -55.03
CA SER A 485 -17.72 -12.16 -55.03
C SER A 485 -17.46 -10.75 -54.49
N ALA A 486 -18.27 -9.76 -54.89
CA ALA A 486 -18.10 -8.38 -54.41
C ALA A 486 -18.23 -8.28 -52.87
N GLN A 487 -19.01 -9.17 -52.25
CA GLN A 487 -19.20 -9.21 -50.80
C GLN A 487 -18.01 -9.85 -50.09
N ASP A 488 -17.50 -11.00 -50.57
CA ASP A 488 -16.33 -11.65 -49.97
C ASP A 488 -15.07 -10.79 -50.13
N TYR A 489 -14.90 -10.17 -51.30
CA TYR A 489 -13.76 -9.28 -51.53
C TYR A 489 -13.80 -8.03 -50.64
N GLN A 490 -14.98 -7.50 -50.33
CA GLN A 490 -15.10 -6.41 -49.36
C GLN A 490 -14.58 -6.83 -47.98
N VAL A 491 -14.92 -8.03 -47.50
CA VAL A 491 -14.41 -8.53 -46.20
C VAL A 491 -12.89 -8.74 -46.22
N ILE A 492 -12.34 -9.26 -47.33
CA ILE A 492 -10.89 -9.39 -47.52
C ILE A 492 -10.22 -8.02 -47.47
N LYS A 493 -10.78 -7.03 -48.19
CA LYS A 493 -10.27 -5.66 -48.24
C LYS A 493 -10.34 -4.97 -46.88
N ASP A 494 -11.48 -5.05 -46.19
CA ASP A 494 -11.66 -4.45 -44.86
C ASP A 494 -10.68 -5.04 -43.83
N PHE A 495 -10.38 -6.34 -43.90
CA PHE A 495 -9.35 -6.97 -43.08
C PHE A 495 -7.95 -6.46 -43.43
N MET A 496 -7.62 -6.40 -44.73
CA MET A 496 -6.32 -5.94 -45.23
C MET A 496 -6.06 -4.47 -44.88
N ASP A 497 -7.02 -3.59 -45.12
CA ASP A 497 -6.97 -2.18 -44.77
C ASP A 497 -6.78 -2.03 -43.24
N LYS A 498 -7.61 -2.73 -42.42
CA LYS A 498 -7.48 -2.72 -40.95
C LYS A 498 -6.08 -3.14 -40.49
N VAL A 499 -5.52 -4.21 -41.05
CA VAL A 499 -4.19 -4.73 -40.70
C VAL A 499 -3.07 -3.79 -41.14
N GLY A 500 -3.16 -3.26 -42.36
CA GLY A 500 -2.16 -2.37 -42.93
C GLY A 500 -2.12 -1.00 -42.27
N GLU A 501 -3.27 -0.29 -42.24
CA GLU A 501 -3.38 1.07 -41.70
C GLU A 501 -2.97 1.18 -40.23
N ASN A 502 -3.20 0.12 -39.45
CA ASN A 502 -2.92 0.09 -38.01
C ASN A 502 -1.64 -0.68 -37.67
N SER A 503 -0.85 -1.08 -38.68
CA SER A 503 0.41 -1.84 -38.55
C SER A 503 0.30 -3.09 -37.65
N ILE A 504 -0.77 -3.87 -37.82
CA ILE A 504 -1.10 -4.98 -36.91
C ILE A 504 -0.15 -6.17 -37.16
N ASN A 505 0.64 -6.54 -36.16
CA ASN A 505 1.45 -7.76 -36.21
C ASN A 505 0.58 -9.01 -36.02
N LEU A 506 0.28 -9.73 -37.11
CA LEU A 506 -0.54 -10.95 -37.08
C LEU A 506 0.14 -12.08 -36.28
N ASN A 507 1.46 -12.08 -36.18
CA ASN A 507 2.22 -13.02 -35.34
C ASN A 507 1.97 -12.85 -33.83
N GLU A 508 1.41 -11.72 -33.39
CA GLU A 508 1.05 -11.46 -31.98
C GLU A 508 -0.37 -11.89 -31.64
N GLN A 509 -1.20 -12.13 -32.65
CA GLN A 509 -2.60 -12.52 -32.51
C GLN A 509 -2.66 -14.04 -32.33
N THR A 510 -2.87 -14.46 -31.09
CA THR A 510 -2.78 -15.87 -30.67
C THR A 510 -4.12 -16.37 -30.15
N LEU A 511 -4.39 -17.65 -30.36
CA LEU A 511 -5.53 -18.38 -29.82
C LEU A 511 -5.02 -19.66 -29.16
N ASN A 512 -5.58 -20.01 -28.01
CA ASN A 512 -5.22 -21.24 -27.31
C ASN A 512 -5.52 -22.51 -28.15
N GLU A 513 -4.62 -23.51 -28.11
CA GLU A 513 -4.77 -24.78 -28.86
C GLU A 513 -6.07 -25.52 -28.50
N TYR A 514 -6.55 -25.40 -27.26
CA TYR A 514 -7.86 -25.92 -26.86
C TYR A 514 -9.00 -25.32 -27.71
N PHE A 515 -9.05 -24.00 -27.89
CA PHE A 515 -10.12 -23.34 -28.66
C PHE A 515 -10.01 -23.58 -30.17
N ILE A 516 -8.82 -23.91 -30.68
CA ILE A 516 -8.63 -24.36 -32.07
C ILE A 516 -9.24 -25.75 -32.29
N HIS A 517 -9.15 -26.64 -31.29
CA HIS A 517 -9.78 -27.97 -31.33
C HIS A 517 -11.24 -27.98 -30.89
N HIS A 518 -11.67 -26.96 -30.14
CA HIS A 518 -13.03 -26.78 -29.64
C HIS A 518 -13.63 -25.41 -30.03
N PRO A 519 -13.75 -25.08 -31.33
CA PRO A 519 -14.33 -23.82 -31.78
C PRO A 519 -15.81 -23.68 -31.34
N GLU A 520 -16.51 -24.78 -31.11
CA GLU A 520 -17.88 -24.82 -30.59
C GLU A 520 -18.03 -24.36 -29.13
N ASN A 521 -16.90 -24.12 -28.44
CA ASN A 521 -16.87 -23.52 -27.11
C ASN A 521 -16.47 -22.03 -27.15
N ILE A 522 -16.37 -21.43 -28.34
CA ILE A 522 -16.28 -19.97 -28.52
C ILE A 522 -17.69 -19.44 -28.82
N LEU A 523 -18.31 -18.79 -27.85
CA LEU A 523 -19.71 -18.35 -27.92
C LEU A 523 -19.86 -16.97 -28.60
N GLY A 524 -19.10 -16.73 -29.67
CA GLY A 524 -19.07 -15.45 -30.38
C GLY A 524 -18.10 -15.46 -31.57
N ARG A 525 -18.10 -14.39 -32.37
CA ARG A 525 -17.30 -14.30 -33.60
C ARG A 525 -15.93 -13.68 -33.34
N LEU A 526 -14.85 -14.40 -33.59
CA LEU A 526 -13.48 -13.88 -33.48
C LEU A 526 -13.21 -12.75 -34.51
N SER A 527 -12.71 -11.60 -34.04
CA SER A 527 -12.36 -10.43 -34.86
C SER A 527 -11.17 -9.66 -34.25
N LEU A 528 -10.44 -8.91 -35.08
CA LEU A 528 -9.42 -7.97 -34.60
C LEU A 528 -10.06 -6.65 -34.19
N GLU A 529 -10.02 -6.36 -32.90
CA GLU A 529 -10.68 -5.20 -32.33
C GLU A 529 -9.72 -4.27 -31.60
N LYS A 530 -10.04 -2.97 -31.69
CA LYS A 530 -9.26 -1.88 -31.11
C LYS A 530 -9.35 -1.95 -29.59
N THR A 531 -8.20 -1.98 -28.91
CA THR A 531 -8.17 -1.97 -27.44
C THR A 531 -8.12 -0.54 -26.88
N ARG A 532 -8.33 -0.40 -25.57
CA ARG A 532 -8.09 0.86 -24.84
C ARG A 532 -6.60 1.23 -24.70
N TYR A 533 -5.69 0.34 -25.08
CA TYR A 533 -4.25 0.55 -24.96
C TYR A 533 -3.69 1.16 -26.24
N SER A 534 -2.85 2.18 -26.08
CA SER A 534 -2.17 2.85 -27.18
C SER A 534 -0.79 3.31 -26.76
N SER A 535 0.12 3.39 -27.73
CA SER A 535 1.41 4.05 -27.62
C SER A 535 1.39 5.37 -28.38
N GLU A 536 2.23 6.31 -27.97
CA GLU A 536 2.50 7.53 -28.73
C GLU A 536 3.84 7.33 -29.46
N ILE A 537 3.84 7.45 -30.78
CA ILE A 537 5.05 7.41 -31.60
C ILE A 537 5.00 8.62 -32.54
N ASN A 538 6.05 9.46 -32.51
CA ASN A 538 6.15 10.68 -33.31
C ASN A 538 4.97 11.67 -33.16
N GLY A 539 4.25 11.65 -32.02
CA GLY A 539 3.06 12.46 -31.77
C GLY A 539 1.75 11.87 -32.31
N GLU A 540 1.78 10.69 -32.93
CA GLU A 540 0.59 9.95 -33.35
C GLU A 540 0.24 8.85 -32.33
N GLN A 541 -1.06 8.72 -32.04
CA GLN A 541 -1.58 7.75 -31.09
C GLN A 541 -1.90 6.41 -31.79
N ILE A 542 -0.96 5.47 -31.72
CA ILE A 542 -1.12 4.12 -32.30
C ILE A 542 -1.81 3.22 -31.29
N TYR A 543 -2.98 2.70 -31.65
CA TYR A 543 -3.76 1.81 -30.78
C TYR A 543 -3.40 0.35 -31.00
N LYS A 544 -3.30 -0.42 -29.91
CA LYS A 544 -3.11 -1.86 -29.99
C LYS A 544 -4.42 -2.54 -30.39
N TYR A 545 -4.34 -3.48 -31.33
CA TYR A 545 -5.44 -4.37 -31.70
C TYR A 545 -5.23 -5.78 -31.13
N GLU A 546 -6.32 -6.41 -30.70
CA GLU A 546 -6.32 -7.76 -30.14
C GLU A 546 -7.46 -8.59 -30.72
N LEU A 547 -7.23 -9.89 -30.85
CA LEU A 547 -8.26 -10.86 -31.19
C LEU A 547 -9.29 -10.95 -30.06
N GLN A 548 -10.53 -10.63 -30.35
CA GLN A 548 -11.66 -10.66 -29.41
C GLN A 548 -12.81 -11.49 -29.96
N ALA A 549 -13.57 -12.14 -29.07
CA ALA A 549 -14.86 -12.72 -29.43
C ALA A 549 -15.94 -11.62 -29.37
N LEU A 550 -16.51 -11.27 -30.51
CA LEU A 550 -17.66 -10.37 -30.61
C LEU A 550 -18.96 -11.12 -30.35
N GLU A 551 -19.98 -10.38 -29.94
CA GLU A 551 -21.36 -10.90 -29.86
C GLU A 551 -21.85 -11.36 -31.24
N ASP A 552 -22.55 -12.49 -31.26
CA ASP A 552 -23.29 -12.98 -32.41
C ASP A 552 -24.79 -12.84 -32.10
N GLU A 553 -25.46 -11.87 -32.74
CA GLU A 553 -26.88 -11.58 -32.52
C GLU A 553 -27.81 -12.76 -32.87
N SER A 554 -27.31 -13.79 -33.58
CA SER A 554 -28.06 -15.01 -33.88
C SER A 554 -27.95 -16.10 -32.80
N LEU A 555 -27.08 -15.93 -31.80
CA LEU A 555 -26.80 -16.91 -30.75
C LEU A 555 -27.55 -16.57 -29.45
N ASP A 556 -28.43 -17.48 -29.00
CA ASP A 556 -28.89 -17.45 -27.60
C ASP A 556 -27.75 -17.89 -26.69
N LEU A 557 -27.08 -16.90 -26.07
CA LEU A 557 -25.93 -17.11 -25.18
C LEU A 557 -26.27 -18.04 -23.99
N SER A 558 -27.50 -18.01 -23.47
CA SER A 558 -27.91 -18.85 -22.35
C SER A 558 -28.02 -20.31 -22.75
N GLN A 559 -28.66 -20.58 -23.90
CA GLN A 559 -28.71 -21.91 -24.48
C GLN A 559 -27.31 -22.42 -24.86
N ALA A 560 -26.48 -21.56 -25.45
CA ALA A 560 -25.12 -21.90 -25.88
C ALA A 560 -24.20 -22.24 -24.70
N LEU A 561 -24.28 -21.48 -23.60
CA LEU A 561 -23.58 -21.77 -22.34
C LEU A 561 -23.97 -23.16 -21.80
N LYS A 562 -25.27 -23.46 -21.74
CA LYS A 562 -25.74 -24.77 -21.30
C LYS A 562 -25.22 -25.91 -22.17
N GLN A 563 -25.25 -25.75 -23.50
CA GLN A 563 -24.73 -26.75 -24.45
C GLN A 563 -23.21 -26.96 -24.34
N ALA A 564 -22.45 -25.91 -24.00
CA ALA A 564 -21.02 -26.03 -23.72
C ALA A 564 -20.75 -26.74 -22.38
N ILE A 565 -21.53 -26.45 -21.33
CA ILE A 565 -21.47 -27.13 -20.02
C ILE A 565 -21.79 -28.62 -20.15
N GLU A 566 -22.78 -29.01 -20.96
CA GLU A 566 -23.15 -30.42 -21.19
C GLU A 566 -22.01 -31.27 -21.78
N LYS A 567 -21.00 -30.65 -22.40
CA LYS A 567 -19.79 -31.31 -22.93
C LYS A 567 -18.68 -31.47 -21.90
N LEU A 568 -18.73 -30.77 -20.76
CA LEU A 568 -17.76 -30.98 -19.68
C LEU A 568 -17.82 -32.43 -19.16
N PRO A 569 -16.71 -32.96 -18.62
CA PRO A 569 -16.69 -34.25 -17.93
C PRO A 569 -17.83 -34.36 -16.90
N LYS A 570 -18.33 -35.58 -16.66
CA LYS A 570 -19.41 -35.82 -15.70
C LYS A 570 -18.87 -36.51 -14.45
N ASP A 571 -19.38 -36.14 -13.28
CA ASP A 571 -19.13 -36.84 -12.00
C ASP A 571 -17.64 -37.02 -11.65
N VAL A 572 -16.81 -36.00 -11.88
CA VAL A 572 -15.34 -36.06 -11.69
C VAL A 572 -14.86 -35.60 -10.31
N TYR A 573 -15.66 -34.82 -9.59
CA TYR A 573 -15.40 -34.41 -8.20
C TYR A 573 -15.66 -35.58 -7.25
N GLN A 574 -14.81 -35.71 -6.22
CA GLN A 574 -15.01 -36.65 -5.12
C GLN A 574 -14.89 -35.91 -3.78
N TYR A 575 -15.83 -36.13 -2.87
CA TYR A 575 -15.81 -35.45 -1.58
C TYR A 575 -14.62 -35.91 -0.72
N GLN A 576 -13.79 -34.94 -0.33
CA GLN A 576 -12.75 -35.12 0.68
C GLN A 576 -13.14 -34.37 1.96
N LYS A 577 -13.07 -35.07 3.10
CA LYS A 577 -13.36 -34.47 4.41
C LYS A 577 -12.34 -33.36 4.70
N THR A 578 -12.83 -32.18 5.09
CA THR A 578 -11.97 -31.04 5.44
C THR A 578 -11.02 -31.38 6.58
N THR A 579 -9.71 -31.19 6.35
CA THR A 579 -8.65 -31.29 7.35
C THR A 579 -7.96 -29.95 7.51
N LEU A 580 -7.73 -29.53 8.76
CA LEU A 580 -7.05 -28.27 9.06
C LEU A 580 -5.52 -28.47 9.05
N LYS A 581 -4.81 -27.57 8.37
CA LYS A 581 -3.36 -27.51 8.22
C LYS A 581 -2.67 -26.95 9.49
N THR A 582 -3.02 -27.48 10.67
CA THR A 582 -2.49 -26.96 11.94
C THR A 582 -2.34 -28.04 13.03
N ASP A 583 -1.31 -27.89 13.86
CA ASP A 583 -1.13 -28.61 15.12
C ASP A 583 -1.96 -28.01 16.28
N ALA A 584 -2.76 -26.97 16.01
CA ALA A 584 -3.60 -26.33 17.01
C ALA A 584 -4.77 -27.23 17.42
N LEU A 585 -5.10 -27.19 18.70
CA LEU A 585 -6.34 -27.77 19.23
C LEU A 585 -7.48 -26.84 18.84
N ILE A 586 -8.43 -27.34 18.04
CA ILE A 586 -9.64 -26.63 17.67
C ILE A 586 -10.75 -26.97 18.66
N ILE A 587 -11.45 -25.93 19.11
CA ILE A 587 -12.62 -26.03 19.99
C ILE A 587 -13.74 -25.27 19.28
N ASP A 588 -14.56 -26.01 18.51
CA ASP A 588 -15.71 -25.47 17.80
C ASP A 588 -16.90 -25.20 18.74
N ALA A 589 -17.91 -24.49 18.23
CA ALA A 589 -19.09 -24.08 19.00
C ALA A 589 -20.00 -25.24 19.47
N SER A 590 -19.84 -26.46 18.94
CA SER A 590 -20.56 -27.65 19.41
C SER A 590 -19.88 -28.34 20.60
N ASN A 591 -18.63 -27.97 20.90
CA ASN A 591 -17.89 -28.51 22.03
C ASN A 591 -18.48 -28.03 23.37
N GLU A 592 -18.76 -28.95 24.29
CA GLU A 592 -19.33 -28.66 25.62
C GLU A 592 -18.53 -27.61 26.41
N ARG A 593 -17.22 -27.50 26.16
CA ARG A 593 -16.31 -26.58 26.85
C ARG A 593 -16.01 -25.30 26.04
N TYR A 594 -16.63 -25.09 24.88
CA TYR A 594 -16.49 -23.86 24.10
C TYR A 594 -16.74 -22.61 24.95
N GLN A 595 -17.83 -22.59 25.71
CA GLN A 595 -18.20 -21.45 26.58
C GLN A 595 -17.25 -21.24 27.78
N GLU A 596 -16.46 -22.24 28.16
CA GLU A 596 -15.39 -22.11 29.17
C GLU A 596 -14.18 -21.42 28.54
N VAL A 597 -13.76 -21.89 27.37
CA VAL A 597 -12.59 -21.36 26.66
C VAL A 597 -12.85 -19.95 26.11
N GLN A 598 -14.06 -19.66 25.61
CA GLN A 598 -14.45 -18.32 25.15
C GLN A 598 -14.29 -17.28 26.28
N LYS A 599 -14.59 -17.65 27.53
CA LYS A 599 -14.40 -16.77 28.71
C LYS A 599 -12.92 -16.61 29.07
N LEU A 600 -12.11 -17.65 28.89
CA LEU A 600 -10.65 -17.60 29.10
C LEU A 600 -9.93 -16.71 28.08
N ILE A 601 -10.39 -16.70 26.83
CA ILE A 601 -9.72 -15.96 25.75
C ILE A 601 -10.28 -14.56 25.48
N LYS A 602 -11.42 -14.19 26.07
CA LYS A 602 -12.18 -12.96 25.76
C LYS A 602 -11.36 -11.66 25.66
N ASN A 603 -10.26 -11.57 26.41
CA ASN A 603 -9.40 -10.38 26.47
C ASN A 603 -7.96 -10.66 25.96
N LEU A 604 -7.75 -11.71 25.16
CA LEU A 604 -6.45 -12.08 24.59
C LEU A 604 -6.36 -11.65 23.12
N GLU A 605 -5.22 -11.08 22.72
CA GLU A 605 -4.88 -10.88 21.31
C GLU A 605 -4.31 -12.16 20.66
N ARG A 606 -4.33 -12.23 19.33
CA ARG A 606 -3.71 -13.32 18.56
C ARG A 606 -2.21 -13.43 18.85
N GLY A 607 -1.74 -14.61 19.23
CA GLY A 607 -0.36 -14.88 19.62
C GLY A 607 -0.10 -14.80 21.13
N GLU A 608 -1.10 -14.41 21.93
CA GLU A 608 -0.99 -14.41 23.38
C GLU A 608 -1.06 -15.81 24.00
N LEU A 609 -0.38 -16.00 25.13
CA LEU A 609 -0.36 -17.25 25.88
C LEU A 609 -1.52 -17.32 26.89
N VAL A 610 -2.16 -18.49 26.95
CA VAL A 610 -3.18 -18.88 27.92
C VAL A 610 -2.83 -20.24 28.54
N LYS A 611 -3.29 -20.48 29.77
CA LYS A 611 -3.14 -21.78 30.44
C LYS A 611 -4.52 -22.43 30.63
N TRP A 612 -4.70 -23.61 30.06
CA TRP A 612 -5.94 -24.39 30.12
C TRP A 612 -5.60 -25.87 30.32
N ASP A 613 -6.37 -26.60 31.15
CA ASP A 613 -6.13 -28.02 31.48
C ASP A 613 -4.68 -28.40 31.86
N ASN A 614 -3.97 -27.48 32.52
CA ASN A 614 -2.53 -27.57 32.85
C ASN A 614 -1.54 -27.53 31.67
N PHE A 615 -2.01 -27.43 30.44
CA PHE A 615 -1.21 -27.12 29.27
C PHE A 615 -1.17 -25.60 29.02
N TYR A 616 -0.20 -25.18 28.22
CA TYR A 616 -0.08 -23.80 27.75
C TYR A 616 -0.38 -23.78 26.26
N TYR A 617 -1.20 -22.83 25.85
CA TYR A 617 -1.59 -22.64 24.47
C TYR A 617 -1.34 -21.21 24.06
N LYS A 618 -1.03 -20.98 22.77
CA LYS A 618 -1.17 -19.65 22.17
C LYS A 618 -2.50 -19.59 21.45
N LEU A 619 -3.22 -18.49 21.60
CA LEU A 619 -4.39 -18.21 20.77
C LEU A 619 -3.92 -17.92 19.34
N GLU A 620 -4.19 -18.82 18.39
CA GLU A 620 -3.88 -18.59 16.98
C GLU A 620 -5.03 -17.93 16.24
N GLN A 621 -6.29 -18.27 16.56
CA GLN A 621 -7.52 -17.66 16.04
C GLN A 621 -8.69 -17.87 17.02
N ASP A 622 -9.67 -16.99 16.92
CA ASP A 622 -11.04 -17.15 17.42
C ASP A 622 -11.96 -16.70 16.28
N ASN A 623 -12.76 -17.62 15.72
CA ASN A 623 -13.64 -17.37 14.57
C ASN A 623 -14.79 -18.38 14.51
N GLU A 624 -15.66 -18.29 13.49
CA GLU A 624 -16.85 -19.15 13.36
C GLU A 624 -16.56 -20.66 13.18
N ILE A 625 -15.33 -21.05 12.82
CA ILE A 625 -14.90 -22.45 12.78
C ILE A 625 -14.57 -22.95 14.20
N GLY A 626 -14.15 -22.05 15.08
CA GLY A 626 -13.87 -22.33 16.49
C GLY A 626 -12.67 -21.55 17.03
N ILE A 627 -12.28 -21.90 18.25
CA ILE A 627 -11.10 -21.37 18.94
C ILE A 627 -9.91 -22.26 18.58
N PHE A 628 -8.83 -21.67 18.07
CA PHE A 628 -7.60 -22.36 17.68
C PHE A 628 -6.52 -22.12 18.73
N LEU A 629 -6.22 -23.15 19.52
CA LEU A 629 -5.25 -23.12 20.62
C LEU A 629 -4.00 -23.95 20.27
N ARG A 630 -2.88 -23.29 19.93
CA ARG A 630 -1.63 -24.00 19.60
C ARG A 630 -0.85 -24.43 20.84
N PRO A 631 -0.57 -25.73 21.04
CA PRO A 631 0.19 -26.21 22.19
C PRO A 631 1.60 -25.61 22.26
N THR A 632 1.97 -25.09 23.43
CA THR A 632 3.31 -24.57 23.72
C THR A 632 4.10 -25.60 24.55
N LYS A 633 5.19 -26.13 23.97
CA LYS A 633 6.01 -27.18 24.59
C LYS A 633 6.78 -26.66 25.81
N ILE A 634 6.52 -27.27 26.98
CA ILE A 634 7.22 -26.97 28.23
C ILE A 634 8.27 -28.05 28.51
N ASN A 635 9.52 -27.63 28.64
CA ASN A 635 10.69 -28.52 28.74
C ASN A 635 11.13 -28.81 30.19
N SER A 636 10.55 -28.15 31.21
CA SER A 636 10.90 -28.41 32.62
C SER A 636 9.87 -27.87 33.61
N LYS A 637 9.80 -28.48 34.82
CA LYS A 637 9.04 -27.96 35.97
C LYS A 637 9.44 -26.53 36.38
N ALA A 638 10.70 -26.15 36.13
CA ALA A 638 11.19 -24.80 36.39
C ALA A 638 10.61 -23.77 35.40
N GLN A 639 10.41 -24.15 34.13
CA GLN A 639 9.78 -23.32 33.11
C GLN A 639 8.28 -23.15 33.39
N ASP A 640 7.56 -24.22 33.70
CA ASP A 640 6.16 -24.16 34.17
C ASP A 640 6.00 -23.24 35.38
N SER A 641 6.90 -23.35 36.37
CA SER A 641 6.89 -22.48 37.56
C SER A 641 7.13 -21.00 37.23
N ARG A 642 7.95 -20.69 36.21
CA ARG A 642 8.16 -19.32 35.72
C ARG A 642 6.93 -18.80 35.00
N LEU A 643 6.38 -19.57 34.05
CA LEU A 643 5.19 -19.16 33.28
C LEU A 643 3.97 -18.93 34.17
N LYS A 644 3.75 -19.76 35.20
CA LYS A 644 2.71 -19.53 36.24
C LYS A 644 2.87 -18.21 36.99
N ALA A 645 4.09 -17.71 37.15
CA ALA A 645 4.34 -16.44 37.82
C ALA A 645 4.31 -15.26 36.83
N TYR A 646 4.75 -15.48 35.59
CA TYR A 646 4.62 -14.53 34.48
C TYR A 646 3.15 -14.20 34.20
N LEU A 647 2.27 -15.20 34.08
CA LEU A 647 0.84 -14.98 33.82
C LEU A 647 0.21 -14.08 34.90
N LYS A 648 0.59 -14.23 36.18
CA LYS A 648 0.13 -13.33 37.24
C LYS A 648 0.57 -11.87 37.06
N ILE A 649 1.76 -11.64 36.49
CA ILE A 649 2.23 -10.28 36.13
C ILE A 649 1.42 -9.77 34.94
N LYS A 650 1.22 -10.60 33.91
CA LYS A 650 0.38 -10.27 32.74
C LYS A 650 -1.03 -9.87 33.17
N ASP A 651 -1.69 -10.68 33.99
CA ASP A 651 -3.04 -10.42 34.50
C ASP A 651 -3.09 -9.10 35.31
N ALA A 652 -2.16 -8.90 36.24
CA ALA A 652 -2.12 -7.69 37.07
C ALA A 652 -1.75 -6.43 36.29
N LEU A 653 -0.90 -6.56 35.25
CA LEU A 653 -0.57 -5.47 34.35
C LEU A 653 -1.79 -5.10 33.51
N ASN A 654 -2.47 -6.09 32.90
CA ASN A 654 -3.66 -5.85 32.09
C ASN A 654 -4.80 -5.22 32.93
N ASP A 655 -5.05 -5.76 34.13
CA ASP A 655 -6.00 -5.20 35.11
C ASP A 655 -5.77 -3.72 35.40
N LEU A 656 -4.49 -3.31 35.53
CA LEU A 656 -4.09 -1.93 35.80
C LEU A 656 -4.17 -1.08 34.54
N THR A 657 -3.66 -1.57 33.40
CA THR A 657 -3.70 -0.89 32.10
C THR A 657 -5.14 -0.54 31.68
N SER A 658 -6.07 -1.49 31.80
CA SER A 658 -7.49 -1.24 31.51
C SER A 658 -8.11 -0.22 32.48
N ALA A 659 -7.70 -0.21 33.75
CA ALA A 659 -8.19 0.76 34.72
C ALA A 659 -7.60 2.16 34.50
N GLU A 660 -6.31 2.28 34.13
CA GLU A 660 -5.66 3.55 33.78
C GLU A 660 -6.27 4.19 32.52
N LEU A 661 -6.82 3.39 31.59
CA LEU A 661 -7.54 3.88 30.42
C LEU A 661 -9.03 4.22 30.68
N ASN A 662 -9.61 3.74 31.78
CA ASN A 662 -11.01 4.01 32.12
C ASN A 662 -11.15 5.39 32.82
N PRO A 663 -12.01 6.31 32.31
CA PRO A 663 -12.26 7.61 32.94
C PRO A 663 -13.00 7.50 34.28
N LEU A 664 -13.68 6.38 34.56
CA LEU A 664 -14.45 6.16 35.79
C LEU A 664 -13.65 5.47 36.91
N SER A 665 -12.43 5.00 36.65
CA SER A 665 -11.60 4.37 37.69
C SER A 665 -11.16 5.38 38.74
N SER A 666 -11.42 5.07 40.00
CA SER A 666 -10.99 5.90 41.13
C SER A 666 -9.50 5.73 41.45
N ASP A 667 -8.87 6.74 42.04
CA ASP A 667 -7.46 6.66 42.45
C ASP A 667 -7.20 5.48 43.41
N LEU A 668 -8.15 5.20 44.32
CA LEU A 668 -8.07 4.04 45.22
C LEU A 668 -8.10 2.70 44.47
N GLU A 669 -8.87 2.58 43.39
CA GLU A 669 -8.85 1.39 42.54
C GLU A 669 -7.49 1.22 41.84
N LEU A 670 -6.97 2.32 41.29
CA LEU A 670 -5.67 2.35 40.61
C LEU A 670 -4.54 1.97 41.57
N GLU A 671 -4.49 2.54 42.78
CA GLU A 671 -3.46 2.17 43.77
C GLU A 671 -3.57 0.71 44.21
N ASN A 672 -4.78 0.17 44.40
CA ASN A 672 -4.97 -1.24 44.74
C ASN A 672 -4.47 -2.17 43.62
N LYS A 673 -4.75 -1.85 42.35
CA LYS A 673 -4.24 -2.60 41.19
C LYS A 673 -2.72 -2.45 41.02
N ARG A 674 -2.17 -1.26 41.28
CA ARG A 674 -0.72 -0.98 41.26
C ARG A 674 0.04 -1.68 42.38
N ALA A 675 -0.55 -1.78 43.57
CA ALA A 675 -0.03 -2.58 44.68
C ALA A 675 -0.04 -4.09 44.34
N LYS A 676 -1.11 -4.59 43.71
CA LYS A 676 -1.18 -5.97 43.17
C LYS A 676 -0.07 -6.23 42.15
N LEU A 677 0.14 -5.33 41.19
CA LEU A 677 1.22 -5.43 40.18
C LEU A 677 2.61 -5.43 40.82
N ASN A 678 2.88 -4.52 41.76
CA ASN A 678 4.13 -4.51 42.54
C ASN A 678 4.37 -5.85 43.24
N LEU A 679 3.37 -6.37 43.96
CA LEU A 679 3.47 -7.62 44.72
C LEU A 679 3.79 -8.83 43.84
N VAL A 680 3.14 -8.98 42.68
CA VAL A 680 3.40 -10.12 41.78
C VAL A 680 4.75 -10.00 41.07
N TYR A 681 5.16 -8.79 40.71
CA TYR A 681 6.48 -8.52 40.13
C TYR A 681 7.61 -8.81 41.13
N ASP A 682 7.53 -8.26 42.36
CA ASP A 682 8.57 -8.47 43.38
C ASP A 682 8.66 -9.95 43.80
N GLY A 683 7.51 -10.64 43.85
CA GLY A 683 7.45 -12.09 44.05
C GLY A 683 8.10 -12.90 42.92
N PHE A 684 7.98 -12.47 41.67
CA PHE A 684 8.68 -13.07 40.53
C PHE A 684 10.19 -12.83 40.60
N VAL A 685 10.61 -11.57 40.76
CA VAL A 685 12.03 -11.20 40.81
C VAL A 685 12.76 -11.91 41.95
N LYS A 686 12.14 -11.99 43.13
CA LYS A 686 12.70 -12.72 44.28
C LYS A 686 12.90 -14.23 44.02
N LYS A 687 12.09 -14.85 43.17
CA LYS A 687 12.11 -16.30 42.92
C LYS A 687 12.87 -16.71 41.65
N PHE A 688 12.87 -15.87 40.63
CA PHE A 688 13.39 -16.19 39.28
C PHE A 688 14.37 -15.16 38.72
N GLY A 689 14.62 -14.05 39.44
CA GLY A 689 15.33 -12.89 38.92
C GLY A 689 14.47 -12.04 37.97
N TYR A 690 15.08 -10.97 37.49
CA TYR A 690 14.48 -9.98 36.58
C TYR A 690 13.87 -10.60 35.31
N PRO A 691 12.63 -10.26 34.91
CA PRO A 691 12.03 -10.55 33.60
C PRO A 691 12.98 -10.47 32.38
N ASN A 692 13.82 -9.44 32.23
CA ASN A 692 14.76 -9.34 31.10
C ASN A 692 15.99 -10.26 31.21
N GLY A 693 16.17 -10.98 32.31
CA GLY A 693 17.19 -12.02 32.44
C GLY A 693 17.02 -13.12 31.41
N ASN A 694 18.11 -13.53 30.74
CA ASN A 694 18.09 -14.38 29.53
C ASN A 694 17.12 -15.58 29.57
N LYS A 695 16.99 -16.27 30.72
CA LYS A 695 16.09 -17.43 30.89
C LYS A 695 14.62 -17.04 30.96
N ASN A 696 14.32 -15.96 31.67
CA ASN A 696 12.95 -15.46 31.85
C ASN A 696 12.47 -14.84 30.54
N ARG A 697 13.30 -13.98 29.95
CA ARG A 697 13.05 -13.33 28.66
C ARG A 697 12.73 -14.34 27.54
N LYS A 698 13.49 -15.43 27.41
CA LYS A 698 13.22 -16.50 26.43
C LYS A 698 11.86 -17.20 26.61
N ASP A 699 11.35 -17.28 27.84
CA ASP A 699 10.02 -17.84 28.10
C ASP A 699 8.91 -16.80 27.85
N ILE A 700 9.18 -15.53 28.19
CA ILE A 700 8.24 -14.40 28.06
C ILE A 700 8.06 -13.96 26.61
N GLU A 701 9.13 -13.92 25.79
CA GLU A 701 9.10 -13.59 24.35
C GLU A 701 8.28 -14.56 23.50
N GLN A 702 7.75 -15.64 24.10
CA GLN A 702 6.80 -16.55 23.43
C GLN A 702 5.36 -16.03 23.47
N ASP A 703 5.00 -15.16 24.41
CA ASP A 703 3.70 -14.49 24.48
C ASP A 703 3.80 -13.12 23.80
N LEU A 704 2.86 -12.77 22.91
CA LEU A 704 2.80 -11.43 22.31
C LEU A 704 2.73 -10.32 23.38
N TYR A 705 1.97 -10.53 24.46
CA TYR A 705 1.88 -9.61 25.59
C TYR A 705 3.19 -9.55 26.40
N GLY A 706 4.09 -10.51 26.21
CA GLY A 706 5.40 -10.56 26.84
C GLY A 706 6.24 -9.30 26.65
N ALA A 707 6.11 -8.62 25.50
CA ALA A 707 6.77 -7.34 25.26
C ALA A 707 6.35 -6.25 26.27
N LYS A 708 5.05 -6.14 26.60
CA LYS A 708 4.52 -5.19 27.59
C LYS A 708 5.10 -5.49 28.98
N VAL A 709 5.21 -6.77 29.36
CA VAL A 709 5.78 -7.22 30.65
C VAL A 709 7.30 -7.01 30.72
N LEU A 710 8.05 -7.20 29.64
CA LEU A 710 9.49 -6.88 29.60
C LEU A 710 9.75 -5.36 29.70
N GLY A 711 8.79 -4.53 29.27
CA GLY A 711 8.80 -3.06 29.43
C GLY A 711 8.61 -2.56 30.87
N LEU A 712 8.30 -3.45 31.83
CA LEU A 712 8.25 -3.12 33.26
C LEU A 712 9.63 -2.80 33.85
N GLU A 713 10.71 -3.11 33.14
CA GLU A 713 12.09 -2.87 33.56
C GLU A 713 12.78 -1.82 32.68
N LYS A 714 13.32 -0.78 33.33
CA LYS A 714 14.24 0.19 32.72
C LYS A 714 15.67 -0.15 33.13
N ASP A 715 16.63 0.20 32.27
CA ASP A 715 18.08 0.07 32.52
C ASP A 715 18.52 -1.34 32.96
N PHE A 716 17.99 -2.40 32.34
CA PHE A 716 18.35 -3.77 32.73
C PHE A 716 19.83 -4.08 32.44
N GLU A 717 20.55 -4.41 33.50
CA GLU A 717 21.96 -4.77 33.47
C GLU A 717 22.16 -6.26 33.77
N LYS A 718 22.79 -6.97 32.83
CA LYS A 718 23.11 -8.39 33.01
C LYS A 718 24.21 -8.60 34.05
N GLU A 719 24.07 -9.68 34.82
CA GLU A 719 25.10 -10.20 35.74
C GLU A 719 26.43 -10.40 34.99
N ILE A 720 27.52 -9.99 35.63
CA ILE A 720 28.88 -10.22 35.15
C ILE A 720 29.58 -11.10 36.18
N THR A 721 29.65 -12.40 35.87
CA THR A 721 30.32 -13.37 36.75
C THR A 721 31.81 -13.04 36.91
N PRO A 722 32.46 -13.39 38.03
CA PRO A 722 33.89 -13.12 38.25
C PRO A 722 34.81 -13.64 37.13
N ARG A 723 34.43 -14.73 36.46
CA ARG A 723 35.15 -15.27 35.30
C ARG A 723 35.02 -14.38 34.06
N SER A 724 33.83 -13.86 33.78
CA SER A 724 33.59 -12.94 32.66
C SER A 724 34.21 -11.57 32.91
N ALA A 725 34.10 -11.07 34.14
CA ALA A 725 34.74 -9.87 34.65
C ALA A 725 36.26 -9.90 34.40
N LYS A 726 36.94 -10.98 34.81
CA LYS A 726 38.38 -11.18 34.57
C LYS A 726 38.76 -11.30 33.09
N MET A 727 37.88 -11.81 32.22
CA MET A 727 38.12 -11.85 30.76
C MET A 727 37.91 -10.50 30.08
N GLN A 728 37.07 -9.63 30.63
CA GLN A 728 36.73 -8.32 30.06
C GLN A 728 37.41 -7.15 30.78
N ASN A 729 38.23 -7.45 31.80
CA ASN A 729 38.97 -6.52 32.64
C ASN A 729 38.08 -5.46 33.33
N ILE A 730 36.93 -5.92 33.85
CA ILE A 730 35.90 -5.13 34.55
C ILE A 730 35.55 -5.81 35.87
N GLU A 731 34.92 -5.08 36.80
CA GLU A 731 34.49 -5.64 38.09
C GLU A 731 33.27 -6.57 37.94
N PRO A 732 33.14 -7.63 38.78
CA PRO A 732 31.94 -8.46 38.82
C PRO A 732 30.75 -7.66 39.35
N ARG A 733 29.57 -7.87 38.75
CA ARG A 733 28.32 -7.26 39.23
C ARG A 733 27.16 -8.26 39.21
N GLN A 734 26.23 -8.07 40.13
CA GLN A 734 24.93 -8.76 40.08
C GLN A 734 24.05 -8.18 38.97
N ALA A 735 23.03 -8.92 38.55
CA ALA A 735 22.01 -8.36 37.67
C ALA A 735 21.21 -7.28 38.42
N GLN A 736 20.80 -6.21 37.72
CA GLN A 736 19.97 -5.16 38.29
C GLN A 736 19.03 -4.54 37.23
N ALA A 737 17.90 -4.01 37.68
CA ALA A 737 16.93 -3.29 36.85
C ALA A 737 16.20 -2.23 37.69
N LYS A 738 15.68 -1.19 37.05
CA LYS A 738 14.77 -0.22 37.68
C LYS A 738 13.32 -0.54 37.28
N LYS A 739 12.38 -0.40 38.22
CA LYS A 739 10.94 -0.46 37.91
C LYS A 739 10.53 0.69 36.98
N ALA A 740 9.65 0.40 36.02
CA ALA A 740 9.01 1.41 35.18
C ALA A 740 8.04 2.32 35.97
N GLN A 741 7.61 3.44 35.37
CA GLN A 741 6.77 4.45 36.04
C GLN A 741 5.38 3.92 36.47
N ILE A 742 4.83 2.93 35.76
CA ILE A 742 3.51 2.33 36.04
C ILE A 742 3.42 1.68 37.44
N PHE A 743 4.57 1.37 38.07
CA PHE A 743 4.63 0.90 39.46
C PHE A 743 4.43 2.00 40.51
N PHE A 744 4.46 3.28 40.11
CA PHE A 744 4.49 4.44 41.01
C PHE A 744 3.42 5.49 40.70
N GLU A 745 3.06 5.68 39.43
CA GLU A 745 2.14 6.74 38.98
C GLU A 745 1.26 6.26 37.82
N ARG A 746 0.19 7.02 37.52
CA ARG A 746 -0.68 6.78 36.36
C ARG A 746 0.08 7.10 35.08
N THR A 747 0.37 6.07 34.27
CA THR A 747 1.13 6.22 33.02
C THR A 747 0.25 6.36 31.78
N LEU A 748 -0.96 5.79 31.82
CA LEU A 748 -1.96 5.94 30.78
C LEU A 748 -3.09 6.83 31.30
N ASN A 749 -3.49 7.80 30.48
CA ASN A 749 -4.62 8.67 30.76
C ASN A 749 -5.82 8.21 29.93
N PRO A 750 -7.06 8.35 30.45
CA PRO A 750 -8.25 8.06 29.67
C PRO A 750 -8.30 9.04 28.50
N LYS A 751 -8.81 8.58 27.34
CA LYS A 751 -8.96 9.44 26.16
C LYS A 751 -9.92 10.58 26.50
N LYS A 752 -9.39 11.78 26.75
CA LYS A 752 -10.22 12.98 26.90
C LYS A 752 -10.87 13.26 25.55
N GLU A 753 -12.19 13.30 25.52
CA GLU A 753 -12.91 13.89 24.41
C GLU A 753 -12.52 15.37 24.32
N LEU A 754 -12.07 15.80 23.14
CA LEU A 754 -11.77 17.19 22.88
C LEU A 754 -13.11 17.90 22.69
N ILE A 755 -13.52 18.71 23.66
CA ILE A 755 -14.61 19.65 23.50
C ILE A 755 -14.11 20.73 22.52
N ILE A 756 -14.63 20.72 21.30
CA ILE A 756 -14.24 21.67 20.26
C ILE A 756 -15.17 22.88 20.34
N THR A 757 -14.64 24.03 20.75
CA THR A 757 -15.43 25.27 20.92
C THR A 757 -15.21 26.30 19.80
N ASN A 758 -14.14 26.18 19.02
CA ASN A 758 -13.77 27.11 17.97
C ASN A 758 -12.99 26.43 16.82
N ALA A 759 -12.88 27.11 15.68
CA ALA A 759 -12.21 26.60 14.48
C ALA A 759 -10.75 26.17 14.71
N LYS A 760 -10.01 26.88 15.57
CA LYS A 760 -8.61 26.57 15.88
C LYS A 760 -8.48 25.29 16.71
N GLU A 761 -9.38 25.09 17.69
CA GLU A 761 -9.50 23.82 18.40
C GLU A 761 -9.91 22.68 17.48
N ALA A 762 -10.79 22.93 16.50
CA ALA A 762 -11.18 21.93 15.51
C ALA A 762 -9.97 21.48 14.67
N LEU A 763 -9.15 22.44 14.25
CA LEU A 763 -7.89 22.18 13.55
C LEU A 763 -6.89 21.40 14.40
N ILE A 764 -6.70 21.78 15.67
CA ILE A 764 -5.81 21.06 16.59
C ILE A 764 -6.32 19.63 16.85
N ALA A 765 -7.64 19.45 17.02
CA ALA A 765 -8.25 18.14 17.18
C ALA A 765 -8.09 17.27 15.92
N SER A 766 -8.20 17.86 14.72
CA SER A 766 -7.89 17.19 13.45
C SER A 766 -6.44 16.73 13.39
N ILE A 767 -5.49 17.62 13.66
CA ILE A 767 -4.06 17.28 13.64
C ILE A 767 -3.76 16.15 14.63
N ASN A 768 -4.32 16.21 15.84
CA ASN A 768 -4.11 15.21 16.89
C ASN A 768 -4.77 13.84 16.60
N GLN A 769 -5.95 13.80 15.95
CA GLN A 769 -6.68 12.54 15.71
C GLN A 769 -6.48 11.95 14.30
N LYS A 770 -6.07 12.76 13.32
CA LYS A 770 -5.92 12.38 11.91
C LYS A 770 -4.52 12.59 11.35
N GLY A 771 -3.60 13.19 12.12
CA GLY A 771 -2.22 13.45 11.70
C GLY A 771 -2.05 14.63 10.74
N GLY A 772 -3.09 15.44 10.53
CA GLY A 772 -3.05 16.61 9.64
C GLY A 772 -4.40 17.32 9.52
N LEU A 773 -4.54 18.16 8.48
CA LEU A 773 -5.80 18.80 8.14
C LEU A 773 -6.77 17.81 7.47
N ASP A 774 -7.85 17.49 8.19
CA ASP A 774 -8.96 16.64 7.76
C ASP A 774 -10.27 17.41 7.97
N LEU A 775 -10.80 17.93 6.87
CA LEU A 775 -12.03 18.73 6.84
C LEU A 775 -13.27 17.90 7.20
N HIS A 776 -13.24 16.58 7.00
CA HIS A 776 -14.33 15.68 7.40
C HIS A 776 -14.35 15.52 8.91
N PHE A 777 -13.18 15.27 9.51
CA PHE A 777 -13.06 15.25 10.96
C PHE A 777 -13.58 16.56 11.58
N ILE A 778 -13.15 17.72 11.04
CA ILE A 778 -13.62 19.03 11.51
C ILE A 778 -15.13 19.16 11.39
N ARG A 779 -15.72 18.88 10.22
CA ARG A 779 -17.17 18.93 9.99
C ARG A 779 -17.96 18.01 10.94
N ASP A 780 -17.48 16.79 11.13
CA ASP A 780 -18.20 15.75 11.85
C ASP A 780 -18.16 15.96 13.38
N HIS A 781 -17.15 16.66 13.89
CA HIS A 781 -16.95 16.88 15.33
C HIS A 781 -17.22 18.33 15.77
N PHE A 782 -17.17 19.32 14.89
CA PHE A 782 -17.42 20.74 15.19
C PHE A 782 -18.74 21.23 14.58
N LYS A 783 -19.85 20.70 15.09
CA LYS A 783 -21.21 20.92 14.53
C LYS A 783 -21.84 22.28 14.88
N THR A 784 -21.18 23.13 15.65
CA THR A 784 -21.72 24.43 16.10
C THR A 784 -21.67 25.52 15.03
N GLN A 785 -20.86 25.35 13.97
CA GLN A 785 -20.82 26.25 12.82
C GLN A 785 -20.57 25.47 11.52
N SER A 786 -20.71 26.13 10.36
CA SER A 786 -20.49 25.46 9.08
C SER A 786 -19.00 25.24 8.81
N LEU A 787 -18.70 24.23 7.98
CA LEU A 787 -17.33 24.00 7.51
C LEU A 787 -16.79 25.20 6.71
N GLU A 788 -17.63 25.88 5.92
CA GLU A 788 -17.25 27.07 5.16
C GLU A 788 -16.82 28.23 6.06
N THR A 789 -17.59 28.53 7.11
CA THR A 789 -17.23 29.55 8.11
C THR A 789 -15.94 29.17 8.83
N THR A 790 -15.79 27.89 9.20
CA THR A 790 -14.57 27.37 9.84
C THR A 790 -13.33 27.53 8.96
N ILE A 791 -13.44 27.18 7.67
CA ILE A 791 -12.35 27.35 6.69
C ILE A 791 -12.00 28.82 6.54
N LYS A 792 -13.00 29.71 6.44
CA LYS A 792 -12.79 31.15 6.34
C LYS A 792 -12.03 31.70 7.56
N GLU A 793 -12.44 31.33 8.77
CA GLU A 793 -11.75 31.72 10.02
C GLU A 793 -10.30 31.21 10.06
N LEU A 794 -10.04 29.98 9.61
CA LEU A 794 -8.69 29.41 9.57
C LEU A 794 -7.79 30.08 8.52
N LEU A 795 -8.34 30.53 7.40
CA LEU A 795 -7.64 31.33 6.38
C LEU A 795 -7.33 32.74 6.89
N GLU A 796 -8.31 33.41 7.52
CA GLU A 796 -8.13 34.74 8.12
C GLU A 796 -7.09 34.73 9.26
N GLN A 797 -7.05 33.66 10.04
CA GLN A 797 -6.03 33.42 11.08
C GLN A 797 -4.67 32.94 10.53
N LYS A 798 -4.52 32.75 9.21
CA LYS A 798 -3.32 32.19 8.55
C LYS A 798 -2.87 30.85 9.12
N LEU A 799 -3.81 29.99 9.52
CA LEU A 799 -3.54 28.64 10.00
C LEU A 799 -3.53 27.59 8.87
N ILE A 800 -4.24 27.90 7.78
CA ILE A 800 -4.28 27.12 6.54
C ILE A 800 -4.12 28.06 5.33
N TYR A 801 -3.69 27.51 4.20
CA TYR A 801 -3.67 28.16 2.89
C TYR A 801 -4.42 27.28 1.88
N LYS A 802 -4.88 27.88 0.78
CA LYS A 802 -5.42 27.17 -0.38
C LYS A 802 -4.25 26.57 -1.17
N ASP A 803 -4.27 25.26 -1.44
CA ASP A 803 -3.21 24.59 -2.20
C ASP A 803 -3.32 24.93 -3.70
N HIS A 804 -2.20 25.38 -4.29
CA HIS A 804 -2.08 25.68 -5.71
C HIS A 804 -1.88 24.43 -6.58
N LYS A 805 -1.71 23.23 -5.98
CA LYS A 805 -1.50 21.97 -6.70
C LYS A 805 -2.73 21.05 -6.75
N ASP A 806 -3.61 21.09 -5.75
CA ASP A 806 -4.75 20.16 -5.63
C ASP A 806 -6.11 20.86 -5.78
N ASN A 807 -6.33 21.50 -6.94
CA ASN A 807 -7.66 21.99 -7.37
C ASN A 807 -8.43 22.87 -6.34
N GLY A 808 -7.70 23.54 -5.45
CA GLY A 808 -8.22 24.39 -4.39
C GLY A 808 -8.60 23.70 -3.08
N ASP A 809 -8.06 22.53 -2.75
CA ASP A 809 -8.08 21.98 -1.38
C ASP A 809 -7.20 22.83 -0.43
N TYR A 810 -7.17 22.50 0.86
CA TYR A 810 -6.47 23.27 1.89
C TYR A 810 -5.29 22.51 2.50
N ILE A 811 -4.27 23.27 2.91
CA ILE A 811 -3.01 22.78 3.46
C ILE A 811 -2.61 23.64 4.67
N LEU A 812 -1.94 23.03 5.67
CA LEU A 812 -1.53 23.75 6.88
C LEU A 812 -0.50 24.84 6.54
N ALA A 813 -0.53 25.95 7.28
CA ALA A 813 0.41 27.06 7.09
C ALA A 813 1.88 26.64 7.18
N ASN A 814 2.22 25.77 8.14
CA ASN A 814 3.58 25.26 8.28
C ASN A 814 4.03 24.44 7.06
N ASP A 815 3.15 23.65 6.46
CA ASP A 815 3.46 22.82 5.28
C ASP A 815 3.48 23.67 4.00
N TYR A 816 2.67 24.73 3.95
CA TYR A 816 2.60 25.64 2.82
C TYR A 816 3.80 26.61 2.75
N LEU A 817 4.21 27.17 3.90
CA LEU A 817 5.27 28.18 3.99
C LEU A 817 6.68 27.60 4.18
N SER A 818 6.84 26.27 4.30
CA SER A 818 8.14 25.58 4.38
C SER A 818 8.57 24.96 3.05
N GLY A 819 9.80 24.42 3.00
CA GLY A 819 10.38 23.76 1.83
C GLY A 819 10.83 24.75 0.75
N ASN A 820 10.72 24.35 -0.51
CA ASN A 820 11.16 25.15 -1.65
C ASN A 820 10.14 26.27 -1.97
N VAL A 821 10.26 27.38 -1.24
CA VAL A 821 9.44 28.58 -1.37
C VAL A 821 9.58 29.20 -2.76
N LYS A 822 10.78 29.25 -3.35
CA LYS A 822 10.99 29.82 -4.69
C LYS A 822 10.19 29.09 -5.77
N ARG A 823 10.21 27.76 -5.75
CA ARG A 823 9.41 26.92 -6.66
C ARG A 823 7.92 27.12 -6.41
N LYS A 824 7.47 27.09 -5.16
CA LYS A 824 6.06 27.37 -4.81
C LYS A 824 5.61 28.75 -5.30
N LEU A 825 6.45 29.78 -5.16
CA LEU A 825 6.18 31.12 -5.64
C LEU A 825 6.02 31.17 -7.17
N LYS A 826 6.88 30.48 -7.92
CA LYS A 826 6.77 30.36 -9.38
C LYS A 826 5.47 29.65 -9.78
N GLU A 827 5.19 28.49 -9.16
CA GLU A 827 3.97 27.72 -9.39
C GLU A 827 2.70 28.53 -9.08
N VAL A 828 2.71 29.34 -8.02
CA VAL A 828 1.59 30.25 -7.66
C VAL A 828 1.43 31.38 -8.67
N LYS A 829 2.53 32.00 -9.16
CA LYS A 829 2.46 33.02 -10.23
C LYS A 829 1.90 32.43 -11.52
N GLU A 830 2.27 31.20 -11.86
CA GLU A 830 1.73 30.47 -13.01
C GLU A 830 0.24 30.13 -12.82
N ALA A 831 -0.18 29.68 -11.64
CA ALA A 831 -1.59 29.39 -11.32
C ALA A 831 -2.48 30.65 -11.37
N ILE A 832 -2.00 31.80 -10.86
CA ILE A 832 -2.71 33.09 -10.97
C ILE A 832 -2.85 33.49 -12.45
N ASN A 833 -1.79 33.37 -13.25
CA ASN A 833 -1.84 33.63 -14.70
C ASN A 833 -2.78 32.68 -15.47
N GLN A 834 -3.04 31.48 -14.93
CA GLN A 834 -4.01 30.51 -15.45
C GLN A 834 -5.44 30.75 -14.95
N GLY A 835 -5.67 31.78 -14.12
CA GLY A 835 -7.00 32.17 -13.64
C GLY A 835 -7.45 31.53 -12.32
N VAL A 836 -6.53 31.00 -11.50
CA VAL A 836 -6.87 30.44 -10.18
C VAL A 836 -7.03 31.54 -9.14
N GLU A 837 -8.28 31.90 -8.83
CA GLU A 837 -8.64 32.92 -7.83
C GLU A 837 -8.27 32.53 -6.38
N GLY A 838 -7.94 33.51 -5.55
CA GLY A 838 -7.75 33.33 -4.10
C GLY A 838 -6.35 32.88 -3.70
N LEU A 839 -5.35 33.11 -4.56
CA LEU A 839 -3.94 32.84 -4.31
C LEU A 839 -3.10 34.13 -4.09
N GLU A 840 -3.73 35.30 -4.11
CA GLU A 840 -3.07 36.61 -3.99
C GLU A 840 -2.42 36.78 -2.60
N ILE A 841 -3.06 36.25 -1.55
CA ILE A 841 -2.51 36.23 -0.19
C ILE A 841 -1.35 35.23 -0.07
N ASN A 842 -1.47 34.05 -0.70
CA ASN A 842 -0.40 33.06 -0.76
C ASN A 842 0.85 33.64 -1.41
N LEU A 843 0.67 34.37 -2.52
CA LEU A 843 1.74 35.02 -3.26
C LEU A 843 2.50 35.99 -2.36
N LYS A 844 1.78 36.91 -1.71
CA LYS A 844 2.35 37.93 -0.83
C LYS A 844 3.13 37.32 0.34
N ASP A 845 2.59 36.28 0.97
CA ASP A 845 3.24 35.64 2.11
C ASP A 845 4.47 34.81 1.69
N LEU A 846 4.45 34.16 0.52
CA LEU A 846 5.62 33.48 -0.05
C LEU A 846 6.75 34.46 -0.43
N GLU A 847 6.43 35.66 -0.92
CA GLU A 847 7.44 36.69 -1.25
C GLU A 847 8.17 37.24 -0.01
N LEU A 848 7.50 37.27 1.15
CA LEU A 848 8.09 37.75 2.41
C LEU A 848 9.11 36.78 3.03
N ILE A 849 9.07 35.50 2.63
CA ILE A 849 9.85 34.43 3.29
C ILE A 849 10.90 33.78 2.37
N ILE A 850 11.18 34.35 1.20
CA ILE A 850 12.21 33.84 0.29
C ILE A 850 13.58 33.84 1.02
N PRO A 851 14.26 32.69 1.17
CA PRO A 851 15.58 32.66 1.79
C PRO A 851 16.61 33.38 0.91
N LYS A 852 17.58 34.03 1.54
CA LYS A 852 18.67 34.70 0.83
C LYS A 852 19.52 33.67 0.07
N ASP A 853 19.88 33.99 -1.17
CA ASP A 853 20.73 33.12 -1.98
C ASP A 853 22.11 32.86 -1.34
N LEU A 854 22.43 31.58 -1.24
CA LEU A 854 23.74 31.05 -0.83
C LEU A 854 24.76 31.29 -1.94
N LYS A 855 25.98 31.68 -1.59
CA LYS A 855 27.09 31.80 -2.53
C LYS A 855 27.83 30.48 -2.73
N ALA A 856 28.59 30.34 -3.81
CA ALA A 856 29.35 29.12 -4.10
C ALA A 856 30.29 28.71 -2.96
N THR A 857 30.78 29.68 -2.17
CA THR A 857 31.57 29.46 -0.94
C THR A 857 30.81 28.76 0.18
N GLU A 858 29.48 28.76 0.12
CA GLU A 858 28.55 28.16 1.10
C GLU A 858 27.91 26.87 0.56
N ILE A 859 28.13 26.52 -0.71
CA ILE A 859 27.54 25.36 -1.39
C ILE A 859 28.59 24.25 -1.57
N MET A 860 28.37 23.10 -0.95
CA MET A 860 29.27 21.95 -1.08
C MET A 860 28.91 21.09 -2.31
N ALA A 861 29.63 21.30 -3.42
CA ALA A 861 29.53 20.49 -4.62
C ALA A 861 30.47 19.27 -4.55
N ASN A 862 29.91 18.07 -4.45
CA ASN A 862 30.65 16.81 -4.53
C ASN A 862 30.51 16.21 -5.94
N ILE A 863 31.49 15.41 -6.38
CA ILE A 863 31.48 14.77 -7.72
C ILE A 863 30.25 13.87 -7.97
N ASN A 864 29.64 13.35 -6.90
CA ASN A 864 28.45 12.48 -6.92
C ASN A 864 27.14 13.24 -6.61
N SER A 865 27.13 14.57 -6.64
CA SER A 865 25.93 15.38 -6.42
C SER A 865 24.98 15.31 -7.63
N PRO A 866 23.78 14.71 -7.52
CA PRO A 866 22.87 14.45 -8.65
C PRO A 866 22.29 15.72 -9.30
N TRP A 867 22.49 16.89 -8.68
CA TRP A 867 22.06 18.19 -9.20
C TRP A 867 23.11 18.89 -10.07
N ILE A 868 24.33 18.37 -10.14
CA ILE A 868 25.36 18.91 -11.04
C ILE A 868 25.08 18.38 -12.45
N PRO A 869 24.89 19.25 -13.46
CA PRO A 869 24.73 18.82 -14.85
C PRO A 869 25.87 17.90 -15.30
N THR A 870 25.54 16.79 -15.97
CA THR A 870 26.53 15.78 -16.39
C THR A 870 27.59 16.35 -17.34
N GLN A 871 27.25 17.36 -18.14
CA GLN A 871 28.20 18.13 -18.95
C GLN A 871 29.41 18.63 -18.13
N TYR A 872 29.22 19.05 -16.87
CA TYR A 872 30.36 19.48 -16.03
C TYR A 872 31.22 18.33 -15.52
N LEU A 873 30.69 17.10 -15.46
CA LEU A 873 31.50 15.91 -15.22
C LEU A 873 32.31 15.56 -16.48
N GLU A 874 31.71 15.67 -17.68
CA GLU A 874 32.39 15.44 -18.96
C GLU A 874 33.51 16.47 -19.19
N GLU A 875 33.24 17.76 -19.02
CA GLU A 875 34.23 18.85 -19.11
C GLU A 875 35.40 18.64 -18.13
N PHE A 876 35.12 18.22 -16.89
CA PHE A 876 36.16 17.92 -15.90
C PHE A 876 37.07 16.78 -16.36
N LEU A 877 36.49 15.69 -16.86
CA LEU A 877 37.24 14.51 -17.31
C LEU A 877 38.03 14.79 -18.59
N MET A 878 37.53 15.66 -19.47
CA MET A 878 38.28 16.18 -20.62
C MET A 878 39.48 17.03 -20.19
N GLU A 879 39.30 18.02 -19.29
CA GLU A 879 40.40 18.85 -18.80
C GLU A 879 41.44 18.01 -18.04
N LEU A 880 41.00 17.03 -17.24
CA LEU A 880 41.85 16.08 -16.52
C LEU A 880 42.69 15.21 -17.49
N SER A 881 42.09 14.75 -18.59
CA SER A 881 42.78 13.99 -19.65
C SER A 881 43.80 14.84 -20.40
N ALA A 882 43.42 16.06 -20.79
CA ALA A 882 44.30 17.00 -21.50
C ALA A 882 45.51 17.40 -20.64
N ASN A 883 45.28 17.70 -19.35
CA ASN A 883 46.32 18.01 -18.38
C ASN A 883 47.27 16.82 -18.13
N HIS A 884 46.77 15.58 -18.21
CA HIS A 884 47.62 14.39 -18.09
C HIS A 884 48.51 14.21 -19.32
N TYR A 885 47.95 14.36 -20.52
CA TYR A 885 48.67 14.27 -21.79
C TYR A 885 49.76 15.35 -21.89
N GLU A 886 49.46 16.62 -21.56
CA GLU A 886 50.46 17.71 -21.56
C GLU A 886 51.62 17.40 -20.59
N LYS A 887 51.36 16.78 -19.44
CA LYS A 887 52.40 16.33 -18.51
C LYS A 887 53.19 15.10 -18.99
N GLN A 888 52.58 14.20 -19.75
CA GLN A 888 53.18 12.93 -20.19
C GLN A 888 54.03 13.11 -21.45
N TYR A 889 53.58 13.95 -22.39
CA TYR A 889 54.20 14.14 -23.70
C TYR A 889 54.89 15.50 -23.88
N GLY A 890 54.63 16.48 -23.00
CA GLY A 890 55.21 17.83 -23.07
C GLY A 890 54.50 18.80 -24.01
N ASP A 891 53.55 18.31 -24.81
CA ASP A 891 52.77 19.07 -25.78
C ASP A 891 51.27 19.03 -25.46
N LYS A 892 50.54 20.08 -25.85
CA LYS A 892 49.08 20.13 -25.72
C LYS A 892 48.39 19.23 -26.74
N MET A 893 47.23 18.70 -26.37
CA MET A 893 46.35 18.01 -27.31
C MET A 893 45.91 18.94 -28.43
N THR A 894 45.86 18.41 -29.66
CA THR A 894 45.27 19.07 -30.82
C THR A 894 43.74 19.11 -30.73
N ASP A 895 43.10 20.02 -31.46
CA ASP A 895 41.63 20.12 -31.53
C ASP A 895 40.98 18.79 -31.97
N TYR A 896 41.64 18.03 -32.84
CA TYR A 896 41.20 16.68 -33.25
C TYR A 896 41.21 15.68 -32.09
N GLN A 897 42.26 15.69 -31.26
CA GLN A 897 42.36 14.82 -30.08
C GLN A 897 41.34 15.22 -29.00
N LEU A 898 41.10 16.53 -28.82
CA LEU A 898 40.04 17.05 -27.93
C LEU A 898 38.64 16.69 -28.43
N GLY A 899 38.40 16.74 -29.74
CA GLY A 899 37.16 16.27 -30.38
C GLY A 899 36.92 14.79 -30.11
N ASN A 900 37.93 13.94 -30.36
CA ASN A 900 37.84 12.51 -30.08
C ASN A 900 37.61 12.21 -28.59
N LEU A 901 38.23 12.96 -27.66
CA LEU A 901 37.96 12.80 -26.23
C LEU A 901 36.50 13.09 -25.89
N LYS A 902 35.88 14.09 -26.53
CA LYS A 902 34.48 14.46 -26.32
C LYS A 902 33.51 13.35 -26.74
N GLU A 903 33.83 12.62 -27.81
CA GLU A 903 33.03 11.45 -28.23
C GLU A 903 33.31 10.20 -27.36
N ASN A 904 34.50 10.12 -26.79
CA ASN A 904 34.95 8.97 -26.00
C ASN A 904 34.61 9.05 -24.50
N ILE A 905 34.15 10.20 -23.98
CA ILE A 905 33.75 10.39 -22.58
C ILE A 905 32.28 10.78 -22.56
N LYS A 906 31.43 9.93 -21.97
CA LYS A 906 30.00 10.19 -21.83
C LYS A 906 29.54 9.85 -20.41
N VAL A 907 28.76 10.74 -19.80
CA VAL A 907 28.17 10.57 -18.46
C VAL A 907 26.67 10.83 -18.52
N GLU A 908 25.87 9.81 -18.21
CA GLU A 908 24.40 9.89 -18.22
C GLU A 908 23.84 9.60 -16.84
N HIS A 909 22.62 10.09 -16.58
CA HIS A 909 21.90 9.85 -15.33
C HIS A 909 20.57 9.17 -15.63
N LEU A 910 20.53 7.85 -15.48
CA LEU A 910 19.42 6.97 -15.87
C LEU A 910 18.86 6.27 -14.62
N ASN A 911 17.53 6.30 -14.46
CA ASN A 911 16.81 5.61 -13.37
C ASN A 911 17.35 5.91 -11.94
N GLY A 912 17.89 7.11 -11.70
CA GLY A 912 18.45 7.50 -10.40
C GLY A 912 19.88 7.02 -10.13
N ALA A 913 20.58 6.54 -11.16
CA ALA A 913 21.98 6.15 -11.09
C ALA A 913 22.78 6.83 -12.22
N TYR A 914 24.08 7.02 -12.00
CA TYR A 914 25.00 7.44 -13.05
C TYR A 914 25.46 6.25 -13.89
N GLU A 915 25.47 6.42 -15.21
CA GLU A 915 26.13 5.54 -16.16
C GLU A 915 27.28 6.28 -16.84
N VAL A 916 28.40 5.58 -17.02
CA VAL A 916 29.68 6.17 -17.44
C VAL A 916 30.24 5.30 -18.55
N SER A 917 30.57 5.90 -19.69
CA SER A 917 31.25 5.25 -20.80
C SER A 917 32.53 6.02 -21.12
N ILE A 918 33.70 5.39 -20.98
CA ILE A 918 35.01 6.05 -21.16
C ILE A 918 35.93 5.18 -22.02
N ARG A 919 36.16 5.62 -23.26
CA ARG A 919 37.10 5.03 -24.22
C ARG A 919 38.41 5.83 -24.27
N SER A 920 39.07 5.95 -23.12
CA SER A 920 40.32 6.73 -22.96
C SER A 920 41.36 5.96 -22.14
N ASP A 921 42.46 5.56 -22.79
CA ASP A 921 43.55 4.84 -22.13
C ASP A 921 44.30 5.72 -21.12
N GLY A 922 44.48 7.01 -21.38
CA GLY A 922 45.17 7.93 -20.45
C GLY A 922 44.47 8.07 -19.09
N LEU A 923 43.14 8.01 -19.06
CA LEU A 923 42.40 7.98 -17.78
C LEU A 923 42.55 6.64 -17.05
N ASN A 924 42.68 5.53 -17.78
CA ASN A 924 43.06 4.24 -17.20
C ASN A 924 44.50 4.26 -16.67
N GLU A 925 45.46 4.91 -17.33
CA GLU A 925 46.83 5.07 -16.83
C GLU A 925 46.84 5.85 -15.50
N LEU A 926 46.15 6.97 -15.45
CA LEU A 926 46.12 7.84 -14.27
C LEU A 926 45.34 7.22 -13.10
N TYR A 927 44.08 6.82 -13.31
CA TYR A 927 43.17 6.42 -12.23
C TYR A 927 42.77 4.93 -12.19
N GLY A 928 43.10 4.15 -13.23
CA GLY A 928 42.83 2.71 -13.24
C GLY A 928 43.67 1.92 -12.22
N ILE A 929 43.18 0.74 -11.85
CA ILE A 929 43.86 -0.23 -10.97
C ILE A 929 44.33 -1.41 -11.82
N ARG A 930 45.65 -1.61 -11.96
CA ARG A 930 46.24 -2.68 -12.79
C ARG A 930 46.19 -4.04 -12.12
N HIS A 931 46.21 -5.10 -12.91
CA HIS A 931 46.44 -6.47 -12.41
C HIS A 931 47.89 -6.64 -11.94
N LYS A 932 48.09 -7.31 -10.81
CA LYS A 932 49.42 -7.70 -10.30
C LYS A 932 50.18 -8.58 -11.29
N ASP A 933 49.48 -9.55 -11.89
CA ASP A 933 50.09 -10.58 -12.77
C ASP A 933 49.94 -10.29 -14.27
N LYS A 934 49.28 -9.19 -14.66
CA LYS A 934 49.02 -8.83 -16.07
C LYS A 934 49.28 -7.33 -16.28
N PRO A 935 50.53 -6.92 -16.60
CA PRO A 935 50.94 -5.51 -16.64
C PRO A 935 50.13 -4.60 -17.57
N HIS A 936 49.52 -5.17 -18.62
CA HIS A 936 48.74 -4.48 -19.63
C HIS A 936 47.22 -4.60 -19.43
N SER A 937 46.76 -5.02 -18.24
CA SER A 937 45.34 -5.24 -17.96
C SER A 937 44.90 -4.59 -16.65
N TYR A 938 43.67 -4.08 -16.63
CA TYR A 938 43.09 -3.36 -15.48
C TYR A 938 42.12 -4.25 -14.71
N LYS A 939 42.41 -4.44 -13.42
CA LYS A 939 41.55 -5.18 -12.48
C LYS A 939 40.33 -4.35 -12.08
N ALA A 940 40.47 -3.02 -12.03
CA ALA A 940 39.37 -2.07 -12.05
C ALA A 940 39.72 -0.93 -13.02
N PRO A 941 39.16 -0.92 -14.25
CA PRO A 941 39.28 0.21 -15.17
C PRO A 941 38.71 1.49 -14.56
N PHE A 942 39.18 2.65 -15.04
CA PHE A 942 38.73 3.95 -14.55
C PHE A 942 37.22 4.14 -14.68
N GLU A 943 36.63 3.73 -15.79
CA GLU A 943 35.17 3.75 -16.00
C GLU A 943 34.43 3.03 -14.87
N SER A 944 34.84 1.80 -14.51
CA SER A 944 34.25 1.06 -13.39
C SER A 944 34.51 1.71 -12.04
N LEU A 945 35.67 2.36 -11.84
CA LEU A 945 35.99 3.06 -10.60
C LEU A 945 35.13 4.31 -10.44
N LEU A 946 35.06 5.16 -11.47
CA LEU A 946 34.25 6.37 -11.50
C LEU A 946 32.75 6.05 -11.35
N ASN A 947 32.23 5.04 -12.07
CA ASN A 947 30.85 4.57 -11.92
C ASN A 947 30.55 4.18 -10.46
N ARG A 948 31.49 3.51 -9.76
CA ARG A 948 31.33 3.22 -8.32
C ARG A 948 31.37 4.49 -7.45
N VAL A 949 32.25 5.43 -7.74
CA VAL A 949 32.38 6.71 -7.00
C VAL A 949 31.12 7.57 -7.14
N LEU A 950 30.59 7.75 -8.36
CA LEU A 950 29.38 8.51 -8.62
C LEU A 950 28.14 7.87 -7.96
N ASN A 951 28.06 6.55 -7.92
CA ASN A 951 26.94 5.81 -7.35
C ASN A 951 27.13 5.37 -5.88
N ASN A 952 28.15 5.86 -5.17
CA ASN A 952 28.48 5.47 -3.78
C ASN A 952 28.57 3.94 -3.55
N LYS A 953 29.02 3.18 -4.56
CA LYS A 953 29.18 1.71 -4.49
C LYS A 953 30.51 1.32 -3.84
N ASP A 954 30.59 0.08 -3.38
CA ASP A 954 31.79 -0.47 -2.74
C ASP A 954 33.03 -0.39 -3.66
N LEU A 955 34.08 0.25 -3.16
CA LEU A 955 35.38 0.40 -3.83
C LEU A 955 36.33 -0.79 -3.57
N SER A 956 35.88 -1.85 -2.91
CA SER A 956 36.68 -3.06 -2.74
C SER A 956 37.02 -3.73 -4.07
N VAL A 957 38.27 -4.15 -4.17
CA VAL A 957 38.83 -4.92 -5.29
C VAL A 957 38.88 -6.38 -4.85
N LYS A 958 38.08 -7.23 -5.49
CA LYS A 958 37.99 -8.66 -5.15
C LYS A 958 38.55 -9.54 -6.26
N TYR A 959 39.19 -10.65 -5.89
CA TYR A 959 39.59 -11.71 -6.81
C TYR A 959 38.85 -13.01 -6.49
N ALA A 960 38.58 -13.80 -7.52
CA ALA A 960 38.07 -15.15 -7.36
C ALA A 960 39.20 -16.07 -6.90
N GLN A 961 38.92 -16.88 -5.89
CA GLN A 961 39.73 -18.01 -5.48
C GLN A 961 38.81 -19.22 -5.34
N VAL A 962 39.28 -20.42 -5.67
CA VAL A 962 38.51 -21.65 -5.47
C VAL A 962 38.29 -21.89 -3.97
N ASP A 963 37.07 -22.25 -3.57
CA ASP A 963 36.73 -22.58 -2.17
C ASP A 963 37.61 -23.74 -1.70
N PRO A 964 38.41 -23.59 -0.62
CA PRO A 964 39.27 -24.65 -0.12
C PRO A 964 38.53 -25.95 0.24
N ASN A 965 37.20 -25.89 0.41
CA ASN A 965 36.35 -27.03 0.76
C ASN A 965 35.51 -27.55 -0.42
N ASP A 966 35.43 -26.83 -1.54
CA ASP A 966 34.70 -27.24 -2.74
C ASP A 966 35.41 -26.75 -4.02
N PRO A 967 36.14 -27.65 -4.72
CA PRO A 967 36.86 -27.32 -5.94
C PRO A 967 36.00 -26.79 -7.11
N LYS A 968 34.66 -26.89 -7.03
CA LYS A 968 33.73 -26.40 -8.08
C LYS A 968 33.15 -25.03 -7.78
N LYS A 969 33.50 -24.41 -6.66
CA LYS A 969 32.90 -23.17 -6.17
C LYS A 969 33.95 -22.08 -6.05
N GLU A 970 33.67 -20.90 -6.61
CA GLU A 970 34.52 -19.73 -6.42
C GLU A 970 34.04 -18.89 -5.23
N ILE A 971 34.99 -18.42 -4.42
CA ILE A 971 34.81 -17.42 -3.37
C ILE A 971 35.56 -16.14 -3.74
N PHE A 972 34.96 -14.99 -3.43
CA PHE A 972 35.56 -13.69 -3.73
C PHE A 972 36.26 -13.12 -2.50
N ILE A 973 37.59 -13.06 -2.54
CA ILE A 973 38.42 -12.50 -1.48
C ILE A 973 38.80 -11.06 -1.83
N THR A 974 38.74 -10.17 -0.84
CA THR A 974 39.13 -8.76 -0.97
C THR A 974 40.65 -8.62 -0.92
N ASP A 975 41.24 -7.98 -1.93
CA ASP A 975 42.63 -7.51 -1.88
C ASP A 975 42.65 -6.17 -1.15
N GLU A 976 43.10 -6.15 0.11
CA GLU A 976 43.09 -4.92 0.94
C GLU A 976 43.99 -3.81 0.39
N GLU A 977 45.13 -4.17 -0.21
CA GLU A 977 46.10 -3.24 -0.78
C GLU A 977 45.50 -2.53 -2.00
N GLN A 978 44.99 -3.30 -2.97
CA GLN A 978 44.35 -2.75 -4.18
C GLN A 978 43.04 -2.02 -3.85
N SER A 979 42.30 -2.46 -2.82
CA SER A 979 41.13 -1.75 -2.31
C SER A 979 41.48 -0.42 -1.64
N ASN A 980 42.63 -0.32 -0.98
CA ASN A 980 43.08 0.94 -0.39
C ASN A 980 43.62 1.91 -1.46
N LEU A 981 44.31 1.40 -2.48
CA LEU A 981 44.71 2.19 -3.65
C LEU A 981 43.48 2.72 -4.42
N ALA A 982 42.44 1.90 -4.61
CA ALA A 982 41.18 2.33 -5.23
C ALA A 982 40.48 3.45 -4.44
N LYS A 983 40.49 3.39 -3.10
CA LYS A 983 39.98 4.47 -2.24
C LYS A 983 40.83 5.73 -2.35
N GLN A 984 42.16 5.61 -2.31
CA GLN A 984 43.06 6.76 -2.46
C GLN A 984 42.80 7.50 -3.78
N LYS A 985 42.82 6.76 -4.90
CA LYS A 985 42.54 7.31 -6.23
C LYS A 985 41.15 7.96 -6.34
N ALA A 986 40.14 7.40 -5.66
CA ALA A 986 38.81 7.99 -5.58
C ALA A 986 38.78 9.31 -4.78
N GLU A 987 39.53 9.44 -3.69
CA GLU A 987 39.62 10.71 -2.94
C GLU A 987 40.43 11.78 -3.70
N GLU A 988 41.53 11.39 -4.36
CA GLU A 988 42.29 12.28 -5.25
C GLU A 988 41.42 12.87 -6.37
N LEU A 989 40.54 12.05 -6.97
CA LEU A 989 39.59 12.48 -7.99
C LEU A 989 38.52 13.45 -7.43
N LYS A 990 38.03 13.20 -6.22
CA LYS A 990 37.02 14.06 -5.56
C LYS A 990 37.57 15.44 -5.23
N GLU A 991 38.77 15.52 -4.66
CA GLU A 991 39.41 16.80 -4.34
C GLU A 991 39.78 17.57 -5.62
N ALA A 992 40.28 16.89 -6.65
CA ALA A 992 40.53 17.52 -7.96
C ALA A 992 39.24 18.10 -8.59
N PHE A 993 38.10 17.39 -8.48
CA PHE A 993 36.81 17.91 -8.94
C PHE A 993 36.34 19.13 -8.13
N LYS A 994 36.50 19.08 -6.81
CA LYS A 994 36.10 20.14 -5.87
C LYS A 994 36.90 21.45 -6.06
N ASP A 995 38.19 21.36 -6.35
CA ASP A 995 39.01 22.53 -6.71
C ASP A 995 38.64 23.07 -8.11
N TRP A 996 38.22 22.19 -9.03
CA TRP A 996 37.86 22.55 -10.39
C TRP A 996 36.47 23.17 -10.53
N ILE A 997 35.45 22.65 -9.83
CA ILE A 997 34.04 22.91 -10.10
C ILE A 997 33.66 24.40 -10.02
N TYR A 998 34.23 25.14 -9.07
CA TYR A 998 33.99 26.57 -8.92
C TYR A 998 35.08 27.49 -9.53
N LYS A 999 36.09 26.92 -10.19
CA LYS A 999 37.21 27.70 -10.76
C LYS A 999 36.73 28.69 -11.83
N ASP A 1000 35.91 28.23 -12.76
CA ASP A 1000 35.28 29.06 -13.79
C ASP A 1000 34.12 29.91 -13.24
N TYR A 1001 33.97 31.14 -13.74
CA TYR A 1001 32.96 32.09 -13.28
C TYR A 1001 31.55 31.77 -13.79
N ALA A 1002 31.41 31.36 -15.05
CA ALA A 1002 30.11 31.07 -15.65
C ALA A 1002 29.51 29.79 -15.04
N ARG A 1003 30.32 28.72 -14.94
CA ARG A 1003 29.96 27.47 -14.25
C ARG A 1003 29.60 27.70 -12.78
N ARG A 1004 30.39 28.48 -12.05
CA ARG A 1004 30.09 28.85 -10.65
C ARG A 1004 28.73 29.55 -10.54
N THR A 1005 28.46 30.54 -11.38
CA THR A 1005 27.20 31.30 -11.36
C THR A 1005 26.00 30.41 -11.69
N HIS A 1006 26.13 29.51 -12.66
CA HIS A 1006 25.08 28.56 -13.03
C HIS A 1006 24.80 27.55 -11.90
N LEU A 1007 25.83 27.05 -11.22
CA LEU A 1007 25.68 26.16 -10.06
C LEU A 1007 25.09 26.87 -8.84
N GLU A 1008 25.42 28.15 -8.59
CA GLU A 1008 24.74 28.97 -7.58
C GLU A 1008 23.23 29.04 -7.86
N GLN A 1009 22.82 29.26 -9.12
CA GLN A 1009 21.41 29.32 -9.52
C GLN A 1009 20.71 27.97 -9.33
N ILE A 1010 21.23 26.88 -9.90
CA ILE A 1010 20.66 25.53 -9.77
C ILE A 1010 20.47 25.15 -8.30
N TYR A 1011 21.48 25.39 -7.47
CA TYR A 1011 21.42 25.02 -6.06
C TYR A 1011 20.39 25.87 -5.29
N ASN A 1012 20.36 27.18 -5.50
CA ASN A 1012 19.42 28.06 -4.81
C ASN A 1012 17.98 27.85 -5.24
N ASP A 1013 17.73 27.47 -6.49
CA ASP A 1013 16.37 27.24 -6.98
C ASP A 1013 15.85 25.83 -6.67
N THR A 1014 16.75 24.88 -6.34
CA THR A 1014 16.40 23.48 -6.03
C THR A 1014 16.42 23.16 -4.52
N PHE A 1015 17.42 23.66 -3.77
CA PHE A 1015 17.71 23.22 -2.39
C PHE A 1015 17.73 24.32 -1.32
N ASN A 1016 17.76 25.61 -1.69
CA ASN A 1016 17.69 26.69 -0.70
C ASN A 1016 16.25 26.84 -0.20
N ASN A 1017 15.93 26.02 0.80
CA ASN A 1017 14.60 25.79 1.34
C ASN A 1017 14.49 26.39 2.74
N LEU A 1018 13.28 26.82 3.11
CA LEU A 1018 12.95 27.03 4.53
C LEU A 1018 12.66 25.69 5.20
N PHE A 1019 13.10 25.56 6.45
CA PHE A 1019 12.88 24.40 7.31
C PHE A 1019 11.84 24.71 8.39
#